data_AF-A0A0D1Z6H8-F1
#
_entry.id   AF-A0A0D1Z6H8-F1
#
_cell.length_a   1.000
_cell.length_b   1.000
_cell.length_c   1.000
_cell.angle_alpha   90.00
_cell.angle_beta   90.00
_cell.angle_gamma   90.00
#
_symmetry.space_group_name_H-M   'P 1'
#
loop_
_entity.id
_entity.type
_entity.pdbx_description
1 polymer ?
#
loop_
_entity_poly.entity_id
_entity_poly.type
_entity_poly.pdbx_seq_one_letter_code
_entity_poly.pdbx_strand_id
1 'polypeptide(L)'
;MDGLLEPIKTTRKVENNIDRFETLSLKDPVPAERPLGAKSKISVLDITTEATDGASDTFSLRPSVDMSISSTSAEAQQTNHKRHDSAAFLQKSYLDKTPPASLPDDALEILKNQPNSEDLAAVLQYLQYGIEGRHDFNIHVPGPRASQIINALVTVTIPDQWLHLRQSTLSRTDMQLRTELLSSLTSVAGLGALLMQIRRLSSTNAGQDRSLVEDTIFVLSSILAGNMVVSKFLSQAMKTFPTDTKRRVFWQEATSLLAGSKILTTMSQVFATNRDLNGLGETEKWLGDGNEYTRWLGRNIAAAATSLNTIPHTEPQQMSLLCQVLKRGLNLGYRDTLTKELYNSLLLGKRALWTPMHMLIHGLSAYDQKVLFDTILRDLARRFFESGADTVGPKELLVTRTSAVGGVAAMINGLVQNNPLLEAHVIHWLTSTNGEYAGVGLNARRAVIATLAASQGKLEQVLERSLENFGNKLQIQRDAILQQESTAQTILLAFGYLSRLDHRSVKNLSGSSTFVRAVSNRLAASVPRARLLGMIVAVAVSKLVDPPDKVMNFGVEEMEGEEAEQWMGLVNIQDAVGSLEQLPKKIVEPLKKRPLQKPPRISPRKRVSTEPRPQASKIVAIEELSDSDGRPSAAEEEDDLRPYPRPDSDPSDSDEDPTLVNRNKPAPPVYITSLIKQLNADNDPPVVELALKTAPSLIRRKANFGDELSANVFQLASSLVNVQEGMSREDMQRSRQEAMIACLVSKPGVMGPWIVSTYFEGDFSLSTRASLLTAVSLGARELAGFDDDVGRISATEHPNDPPFPSNRLPPRLEPLYSSSAPVDTISKNLSYHTLQPMALQAADKLTGPDVLKVRTFSSRMKVAAKTAAKLEARSKRIPKDLHKLLAEALYLPLCSRLTLLLTSLVTSPYLADSTLLHPSLVKLSLQTLIILISAIGPNALQLPALTNESLLMLTTLHTLPSLAHDPIILPPILHLILTLLDLNIEAGQTSEERLVTDFGPMFAELVSWTSSLGDRVSIPEVDGDPELGMSMPWPVLVAGIQVKWQEVGRKFQGRMLGLMAGTDFDSF
;
A
#
# COMPACT_ATOMS: atom_id res chain seq x y z
N MET A 1 21.67 13.02 37.83
CA MET A 1 22.46 11.77 37.72
C MET A 1 22.00 10.76 38.75
N ASP A 2 21.89 11.14 40.04
CA ASP A 2 21.49 10.20 41.11
C ASP A 2 20.11 9.53 40.94
N GLY A 3 19.13 10.20 40.31
CA GLY A 3 17.81 9.60 40.03
C GLY A 3 17.69 8.79 38.74
N LEU A 4 18.71 8.74 37.87
CA LEU A 4 18.70 7.97 36.61
C LEU A 4 19.13 6.51 36.81
N LEU A 5 19.80 6.23 37.92
CA LEU A 5 20.38 4.93 38.29
C LEU A 5 19.92 4.46 39.67
N GLU A 6 18.98 5.17 40.32
CA GLU A 6 18.31 4.62 41.51
C GLU A 6 17.66 3.30 41.10
N PRO A 7 17.89 2.20 41.85
CA PRO A 7 17.24 0.93 41.56
C PRO A 7 15.73 1.20 41.61
N ILE A 8 15.09 1.12 40.43
CA ILE A 8 13.64 1.10 40.33
C ILE A 8 13.22 0.01 41.30
N LYS A 9 12.52 0.37 42.39
CA LYS A 9 12.06 -0.60 43.39
C LYS A 9 11.38 -1.74 42.64
N THR A 10 12.06 -2.87 42.53
CA THR A 10 11.57 -4.04 41.83
C THR A 10 10.31 -4.47 42.56
N THR A 11 9.17 -4.41 41.88
CA THR A 11 7.93 -4.89 42.47
C THR A 11 8.03 -6.41 42.60
N ARG A 12 7.37 -7.03 43.59
CA ARG A 12 7.41 -8.49 43.83
C ARG A 12 7.15 -9.35 42.59
N LYS A 13 6.42 -8.82 41.60
CA LYS A 13 6.15 -9.50 40.33
C LYS A 13 7.35 -9.46 39.36
N VAL A 14 8.15 -8.41 39.40
CA VAL A 14 9.39 -8.29 38.63
C VAL A 14 10.45 -9.24 39.17
N GLU A 15 10.60 -9.34 40.50
CA GLU A 15 11.43 -10.37 41.14
C GLU A 15 10.96 -11.78 40.73
N ASN A 16 9.66 -12.06 40.82
CA ASN A 16 9.12 -13.36 40.35
C ASN A 16 9.37 -13.62 38.85
N ASN A 17 9.41 -12.59 38.00
CA ASN A 17 9.70 -12.74 36.57
C ASN A 17 11.20 -12.97 36.31
N ILE A 18 12.07 -12.34 37.09
CA ILE A 18 13.51 -12.59 37.09
C ILE A 18 13.78 -14.00 37.62
N ASP A 19 13.18 -14.42 38.73
CA ASP A 19 13.27 -15.78 39.28
C ASP A 19 12.71 -16.83 38.30
N ARG A 20 11.62 -16.53 37.58
CA ARG A 20 11.11 -17.36 36.47
C ARG A 20 12.09 -17.43 35.30
N PHE A 21 12.76 -16.34 34.97
CA PHE A 21 13.78 -16.31 33.93
C PHE A 21 15.01 -17.15 34.33
N GLU A 22 15.44 -17.04 35.57
CA GLU A 22 16.56 -17.81 36.12
C GLU A 22 16.23 -19.31 36.19
N THR A 23 14.97 -19.69 36.42
CA THR A 23 14.52 -21.09 36.46
C THR A 23 14.18 -21.71 35.10
N LEU A 24 14.19 -20.94 34.00
CA LEU A 24 13.99 -21.44 32.64
C LEU A 24 15.25 -22.15 32.12
N SER A 25 15.38 -23.45 32.46
CA SER A 25 16.33 -24.34 31.78
C SER A 25 15.89 -24.55 30.32
N LEU A 26 16.57 -23.87 29.39
CA LEU A 26 16.42 -24.08 27.94
C LEU A 26 16.94 -25.48 27.57
N LYS A 27 16.06 -26.48 27.56
CA LYS A 27 16.30 -27.72 26.83
C LYS A 27 16.07 -27.46 25.35
N ASP A 28 17.03 -27.85 24.51
CA ASP A 28 16.80 -28.04 23.08
C ASP A 28 15.53 -28.89 22.87
N PRO A 29 14.78 -28.71 21.76
CA PRO A 29 13.59 -29.49 21.48
C PRO A 29 14.00 -30.93 21.12
N VAL A 30 14.29 -31.74 22.14
CA VAL A 30 14.30 -33.20 22.05
C VAL A 30 12.88 -33.65 22.42
N PRO A 31 12.20 -34.43 21.57
CA PRO A 31 10.88 -34.93 21.90
C PRO A 31 10.97 -35.80 23.16
N ALA A 32 10.22 -35.45 24.19
CA ALA A 32 10.20 -36.17 25.45
C ALA A 32 9.66 -37.60 25.25
N GLU A 33 10.46 -38.61 25.60
CA GLU A 33 9.97 -39.96 25.83
C GLU A 33 8.94 -39.95 26.98
N ARG A 34 7.76 -40.51 26.71
CA ARG A 34 6.71 -40.71 27.73
C ARG A 34 7.14 -41.80 28.72
N PRO A 35 6.89 -41.63 30.03
CA PRO A 35 7.06 -42.71 30.98
C PRO A 35 6.00 -43.80 30.79
N LEU A 36 6.45 -45.03 31.00
CA LEU A 36 5.69 -46.28 30.91
C LEU A 36 4.44 -46.28 31.80
N GLY A 37 3.32 -46.70 31.23
CA GLY A 37 2.02 -46.78 31.88
C GLY A 37 1.94 -47.87 32.95
N ALA A 38 1.38 -47.51 34.10
CA ALA A 38 0.82 -48.44 35.07
C ALA A 38 -0.70 -48.56 34.87
N LYS A 39 -1.15 -49.81 34.89
CA LYS A 39 -2.47 -50.35 34.52
C LYS A 39 -3.60 -49.91 35.47
N SER A 40 -4.84 -49.85 34.98
CA SER A 40 -5.90 -50.80 35.42
C SER A 40 -7.25 -50.67 34.68
N LYS A 41 -7.63 -51.78 34.05
CA LYS A 41 -8.93 -52.48 34.09
C LYS A 41 -10.18 -51.77 33.55
N ILE A 42 -10.65 -52.26 32.40
CA ILE A 42 -12.09 -52.41 32.10
C ILE A 42 -12.33 -53.89 31.75
N SER A 43 -13.31 -54.48 32.42
CA SER A 43 -13.72 -55.88 32.38
C SER A 43 -14.93 -56.13 31.46
N VAL A 44 -14.73 -57.00 30.48
CA VAL A 44 -15.51 -58.21 30.08
C VAL A 44 -16.91 -58.50 30.71
N LEU A 45 -17.89 -58.76 29.80
CA LEU A 45 -19.14 -59.59 29.83
C LEU A 45 -20.30 -59.17 30.78
N ASP A 46 -21.61 -59.37 30.55
CA ASP A 46 -22.38 -60.37 29.75
C ASP A 46 -23.87 -59.93 29.53
N ILE A 47 -24.41 -60.25 28.36
CA ILE A 47 -25.67 -60.98 28.02
C ILE A 47 -27.08 -60.62 28.63
N THR A 48 -28.06 -60.63 27.70
CA THR A 48 -29.53 -60.97 27.72
C THR A 48 -30.64 -59.92 27.94
N THR A 49 -31.40 -59.69 26.85
CA THR A 49 -32.88 -59.84 26.62
C THR A 49 -33.86 -59.30 27.68
N GLU A 50 -34.96 -58.59 27.37
CA GLU A 50 -36.08 -58.98 26.48
C GLU A 50 -36.97 -57.80 25.98
N ALA A 51 -37.82 -58.19 25.02
CA ALA A 51 -38.73 -57.55 24.06
C ALA A 51 -39.92 -56.66 24.51
N THR A 52 -40.60 -56.18 23.45
CA THR A 52 -42.02 -55.78 23.26
C THR A 52 -42.33 -54.27 23.27
N ASP A 53 -43.08 -53.66 22.36
CA ASP A 53 -43.63 -54.03 21.03
C ASP A 53 -44.26 -52.75 20.41
N GLY A 54 -44.49 -52.73 19.08
CA GLY A 54 -45.38 -51.73 18.45
C GLY A 54 -45.02 -51.28 17.03
N ALA A 55 -45.31 -52.12 16.03
CA ALA A 55 -45.28 -51.90 14.58
C ALA A 55 -46.56 -51.15 14.07
N SER A 56 -46.82 -50.79 12.82
CA SER A 56 -46.19 -50.89 11.47
C SER A 56 -47.03 -50.02 10.50
N ASP A 57 -46.45 -49.55 9.39
CA ASP A 57 -46.80 -50.06 8.04
C ASP A 57 -46.07 -49.30 6.92
N THR A 58 -45.41 -50.11 6.10
CA THR A 58 -44.64 -49.81 4.89
C THR A 58 -45.49 -49.98 3.64
N PHE A 59 -45.13 -49.37 2.50
CA PHE A 59 -44.81 -50.11 1.26
C PHE A 59 -44.29 -49.18 0.16
N SER A 60 -43.14 -49.56 -0.39
CA SER A 60 -42.54 -49.06 -1.62
C SER A 60 -43.01 -49.88 -2.83
N LEU A 61 -42.95 -49.30 -4.05
CA LEU A 61 -42.27 -49.84 -5.25
C LEU A 61 -42.64 -49.01 -6.51
N ARG A 62 -41.62 -48.78 -7.36
CA ARG A 62 -41.67 -48.33 -8.78
C ARG A 62 -41.46 -49.59 -9.67
N PRO A 63 -41.40 -49.54 -11.03
CA PRO A 63 -41.86 -48.59 -12.08
C PRO A 63 -42.54 -49.28 -13.32
N SER A 64 -43.00 -48.52 -14.32
CA SER A 64 -42.98 -48.92 -15.75
C SER A 64 -43.34 -47.75 -16.70
N VAL A 65 -42.94 -47.91 -17.96
CA VAL A 65 -42.87 -46.94 -19.09
C VAL A 65 -43.91 -47.30 -20.17
N ASP A 66 -44.24 -46.32 -21.01
CA ASP A 66 -44.98 -46.33 -22.30
C ASP A 66 -46.52 -46.35 -22.32
N MET A 67 -47.13 -45.25 -22.78
CA MET A 67 -47.78 -45.18 -24.10
C MET A 67 -48.27 -43.76 -24.44
N SER A 68 -48.20 -43.46 -25.74
CA SER A 68 -48.57 -42.22 -26.40
C SER A 68 -50.02 -42.22 -26.92
N ILE A 69 -50.48 -41.01 -27.28
CA ILE A 69 -51.64 -40.65 -28.13
C ILE A 69 -52.98 -40.45 -27.40
N SER A 70 -53.34 -39.19 -27.18
CA SER A 70 -54.55 -38.62 -27.80
C SER A 70 -54.51 -37.09 -27.80
N SER A 71 -54.85 -36.56 -28.96
CA SER A 71 -55.02 -35.16 -29.33
C SER A 71 -56.34 -34.60 -28.79
N THR A 72 -56.32 -33.43 -28.15
CA THR A 72 -57.43 -32.47 -28.22
C THR A 72 -56.91 -31.03 -28.07
N SER A 73 -56.94 -30.38 -29.23
CA SER A 73 -57.15 -28.98 -29.57
C SER A 73 -57.30 -27.93 -28.46
N ALA A 74 -56.60 -26.82 -28.72
CA ALA A 74 -56.66 -25.55 -28.02
C ALA A 74 -58.07 -24.96 -27.88
N GLU A 75 -58.41 -24.56 -26.67
CA GLU A 75 -59.36 -23.47 -26.41
C GLU A 75 -58.62 -22.34 -25.69
N ALA A 76 -58.60 -21.19 -26.35
CA ALA A 76 -58.09 -19.94 -25.85
C ALA A 76 -58.94 -19.49 -24.64
N GLN A 77 -58.40 -19.60 -23.44
CA GLN A 77 -58.96 -18.93 -22.27
C GLN A 77 -58.53 -17.46 -22.29
N GLN A 78 -59.39 -16.63 -22.88
CA GLN A 78 -59.41 -15.19 -22.64
C GLN A 78 -59.71 -14.94 -21.16
N THR A 79 -58.70 -14.53 -20.39
CA THR A 79 -58.92 -13.98 -19.05
C THR A 79 -59.39 -12.53 -19.18
N ASN A 80 -60.71 -12.34 -19.07
CA ASN A 80 -61.34 -11.03 -18.97
C ASN A 80 -60.89 -10.30 -17.69
N HIS A 81 -59.87 -9.44 -17.79
CA HIS A 81 -59.60 -8.42 -16.78
C HIS A 81 -60.52 -7.21 -17.04
N LYS A 82 -61.27 -6.79 -16.01
CA LYS A 82 -62.07 -5.54 -16.01
C LYS A 82 -61.14 -4.38 -16.42
N ARG A 83 -61.34 -3.81 -17.62
CA ARG A 83 -60.67 -2.58 -18.05
C ARG A 83 -61.19 -1.42 -17.20
N HIS A 84 -60.31 -0.80 -16.41
CA HIS A 84 -60.54 0.54 -15.87
C HIS A 84 -60.39 1.56 -17.01
N ASP A 85 -61.11 2.68 -16.93
CA ASP A 85 -61.18 3.70 -18.00
C ASP A 85 -59.82 4.41 -18.21
N SER A 86 -58.94 3.83 -19.03
CA SER A 86 -57.73 4.48 -19.54
C SER A 86 -58.02 5.54 -20.62
N ALA A 87 -59.30 5.77 -20.96
CA ALA A 87 -59.76 6.73 -21.95
C ALA A 87 -59.25 8.15 -21.69
N ALA A 88 -59.20 8.60 -20.43
CA ALA A 88 -58.72 9.92 -20.05
C ALA A 88 -57.22 10.13 -20.39
N PHE A 89 -56.42 9.07 -20.26
CA PHE A 89 -54.98 9.07 -20.55
C PHE A 89 -54.70 8.95 -22.05
N LEU A 90 -55.44 8.08 -22.75
CA LEU A 90 -55.33 7.88 -24.20
C LEU A 90 -55.78 9.12 -24.99
N GLN A 91 -56.82 9.81 -24.52
CA GLN A 91 -57.34 11.04 -25.15
C GLN A 91 -56.60 12.31 -24.71
N LYS A 92 -55.64 12.21 -23.77
CA LYS A 92 -54.88 13.35 -23.22
C LYS A 92 -55.74 14.48 -22.65
N SER A 93 -56.89 14.11 -22.09
CA SER A 93 -57.87 15.03 -21.49
C SER A 93 -57.31 15.91 -20.35
N TYR A 94 -56.18 15.51 -19.76
CA TYR A 94 -55.44 16.26 -18.75
C TYR A 94 -54.69 17.51 -19.26
N LEU A 95 -54.67 17.74 -20.58
CA LEU A 95 -54.13 18.97 -21.19
C LEU A 95 -55.20 20.07 -21.38
N ASP A 96 -56.47 19.77 -21.14
CA ASP A 96 -57.56 20.73 -21.19
C ASP A 96 -57.70 21.53 -19.87
N LYS A 97 -58.37 22.68 -19.93
CA LYS A 97 -58.29 23.79 -18.93
C LYS A 97 -58.60 23.44 -17.45
N THR A 98 -59.08 22.26 -17.12
CA THR A 98 -59.23 21.78 -15.73
C THR A 98 -59.10 20.25 -15.66
N PRO A 99 -57.91 19.69 -15.35
CA PRO A 99 -57.76 18.25 -15.17
C PRO A 99 -58.57 17.76 -13.94
N PRO A 100 -59.33 16.65 -14.03
CA PRO A 100 -60.04 16.09 -12.89
C PRO A 100 -59.09 15.66 -11.75
N ALA A 101 -59.45 15.98 -10.50
CA ALA A 101 -58.62 15.71 -9.32
C ALA A 101 -58.40 14.21 -9.00
N SER A 102 -59.14 13.31 -9.68
CA SER A 102 -59.03 11.84 -9.56
C SER A 102 -57.91 11.23 -10.39
N LEU A 103 -57.38 11.95 -11.40
CA LEU A 103 -56.40 11.41 -12.35
C LEU A 103 -55.16 10.73 -11.71
N PRO A 104 -54.56 11.23 -10.62
CA PRO A 104 -53.46 10.53 -9.95
C PRO A 104 -53.88 9.21 -9.30
N ASP A 105 -55.12 9.12 -8.79
CA ASP A 105 -55.66 7.91 -8.18
C ASP A 105 -56.01 6.89 -9.28
N ASP A 106 -56.56 7.36 -10.40
CA ASP A 106 -56.84 6.55 -11.60
C ASP A 106 -55.54 5.94 -12.18
N ALA A 107 -54.46 6.74 -12.26
CA ALA A 107 -53.14 6.27 -12.69
C ALA A 107 -52.57 5.18 -11.77
N LEU A 108 -52.78 5.31 -10.46
CA LEU A 108 -52.32 4.34 -9.46
C LEU A 108 -53.08 3.02 -9.54
N GLU A 109 -54.40 3.05 -9.75
CA GLU A 109 -55.20 1.84 -9.94
C GLU A 109 -54.81 1.11 -11.24
N ILE A 110 -54.57 1.84 -12.32
CA ILE A 110 -54.10 1.26 -13.59
C ILE A 110 -52.75 0.56 -13.40
N LEU A 111 -51.78 1.18 -12.71
CA LEU A 111 -50.46 0.59 -12.47
C LEU A 111 -50.51 -0.65 -11.55
N LYS A 112 -51.43 -0.68 -10.58
CA LYS A 112 -51.63 -1.86 -9.70
C LYS A 112 -52.22 -3.06 -10.44
N ASN A 113 -53.01 -2.82 -11.47
CA ASN A 113 -53.73 -3.85 -12.21
C ASN A 113 -52.95 -4.45 -13.40
N GLN A 114 -51.61 -4.26 -13.45
CA GLN A 114 -50.74 -4.77 -14.52
C GLN A 114 -51.20 -4.30 -15.93
N PRO A 115 -50.95 -3.03 -16.28
CA PRO A 115 -51.49 -2.43 -17.50
C PRO A 115 -50.85 -3.02 -18.77
N ASN A 116 -51.61 -3.03 -19.86
CA ASN A 116 -51.09 -3.34 -21.20
C ASN A 116 -50.05 -2.29 -21.64
N SER A 117 -49.20 -2.61 -22.63
CA SER A 117 -48.14 -1.71 -23.10
C SER A 117 -48.63 -0.32 -23.53
N GLU A 118 -49.82 -0.23 -24.16
CA GLU A 118 -50.45 1.03 -24.57
C GLU A 118 -50.95 1.86 -23.37
N ASP A 119 -51.58 1.21 -22.38
CA ASP A 119 -52.07 1.86 -21.17
C ASP A 119 -50.90 2.35 -20.30
N LEU A 120 -49.84 1.54 -20.20
CA LEU A 120 -48.60 1.89 -19.51
C LEU A 120 -47.91 3.09 -20.16
N ALA A 121 -47.81 3.11 -21.50
CA ALA A 121 -47.26 4.24 -22.24
C ALA A 121 -48.07 5.52 -22.00
N ALA A 122 -49.41 5.44 -21.98
CA ALA A 122 -50.27 6.58 -21.73
C ALA A 122 -50.11 7.14 -20.31
N VAL A 123 -49.99 6.28 -19.30
CA VAL A 123 -49.76 6.69 -17.90
C VAL A 123 -48.35 7.26 -17.69
N LEU A 124 -47.31 6.64 -18.27
CA LEU A 124 -45.94 7.15 -18.20
C LEU A 124 -45.80 8.50 -18.92
N GLN A 125 -46.47 8.67 -20.05
CA GLN A 125 -46.52 9.94 -20.75
C GLN A 125 -47.24 11.04 -19.95
N TYR A 126 -48.33 10.70 -19.23
CA TYR A 126 -48.95 11.62 -18.27
C TYR A 126 -47.95 12.05 -17.18
N LEU A 127 -47.27 11.10 -16.54
CA LEU A 127 -46.27 11.42 -15.51
C LEU A 127 -45.14 12.30 -16.07
N GLN A 128 -44.70 12.04 -17.30
CA GLN A 128 -43.68 12.84 -18.00
C GLN A 128 -44.16 14.28 -18.26
N TYR A 129 -45.40 14.48 -18.70
CA TYR A 129 -45.96 15.82 -18.88
C TYR A 129 -46.10 16.59 -17.57
N GLY A 130 -46.33 15.90 -16.46
CA GLY A 130 -46.26 16.47 -15.11
C GLY A 130 -44.86 16.94 -14.72
N ILE A 131 -43.82 16.17 -15.08
CA ILE A 131 -42.42 16.55 -14.87
C ILE A 131 -42.04 17.79 -15.71
N GLU A 132 -42.56 17.88 -16.94
CA GLU A 132 -42.37 19.03 -17.84
C GLU A 132 -43.19 20.27 -17.43
N GLY A 133 -44.07 20.16 -16.43
CA GLY A 133 -44.89 21.27 -15.95
C GLY A 133 -46.07 21.61 -16.86
N ARG A 134 -46.56 20.66 -17.67
CA ARG A 134 -47.73 20.87 -18.54
C ARG A 134 -49.06 20.70 -17.81
N HIS A 135 -49.06 20.13 -16.61
CA HIS A 135 -50.21 20.03 -15.72
C HIS A 135 -49.78 20.03 -14.24
N ASP A 136 -50.75 20.10 -13.32
CA ASP A 136 -50.51 20.39 -11.89
C ASP A 136 -49.83 19.26 -11.09
N PHE A 137 -50.03 17.99 -11.49
CA PHE A 137 -49.43 16.85 -10.77
C PHE A 137 -47.98 16.59 -11.21
N ASN A 138 -47.03 16.58 -10.28
CA ASN A 138 -45.63 16.23 -10.54
C ASN A 138 -45.14 15.14 -9.59
N ILE A 139 -44.79 13.98 -10.14
CA ILE A 139 -44.30 12.80 -9.39
C ILE A 139 -42.98 13.05 -8.63
N HIS A 140 -42.22 14.06 -9.02
CA HIS A 140 -40.96 14.45 -8.38
C HIS A 140 -41.15 15.29 -7.12
N VAL A 141 -42.35 15.78 -6.85
CA VAL A 141 -42.67 16.51 -5.63
C VAL A 141 -43.03 15.51 -4.53
N PRO A 142 -42.37 15.54 -3.36
CA PRO A 142 -42.63 14.62 -2.27
C PRO A 142 -44.07 14.77 -1.75
N GLY A 143 -44.84 13.70 -1.84
CA GLY A 143 -46.23 13.63 -1.39
C GLY A 143 -46.73 12.18 -1.30
N PRO A 144 -47.85 11.92 -0.59
CA PRO A 144 -48.34 10.56 -0.36
C PRO A 144 -48.75 9.87 -1.67
N ARG A 145 -49.50 10.55 -2.55
CA ARG A 145 -49.91 10.00 -3.86
C ARG A 145 -48.71 9.68 -4.77
N ALA A 146 -47.76 10.61 -4.89
CA ALA A 146 -46.54 10.40 -5.66
C ALA A 146 -45.73 9.20 -5.13
N SER A 147 -45.61 9.06 -3.81
CA SER A 147 -44.89 7.93 -3.18
C SER A 147 -45.57 6.58 -3.44
N GLN A 148 -46.91 6.54 -3.43
CA GLN A 148 -47.66 5.31 -3.74
C GLN A 148 -47.54 4.90 -5.22
N ILE A 149 -47.57 5.88 -6.14
CA ILE A 149 -47.34 5.63 -7.58
C ILE A 149 -45.91 5.12 -7.80
N ILE A 150 -44.91 5.77 -7.20
CA ILE A 150 -43.50 5.33 -7.27
C ILE A 150 -43.35 3.91 -6.73
N ASN A 151 -43.99 3.58 -5.61
CA ASN A 151 -43.94 2.24 -5.05
C ASN A 151 -44.57 1.21 -6.00
N ALA A 152 -45.72 1.52 -6.60
CA ALA A 152 -46.35 0.66 -7.61
C ALA A 152 -45.45 0.44 -8.84
N LEU A 153 -44.79 1.50 -9.33
CA LEU A 153 -43.82 1.41 -10.42
C LEU A 153 -42.65 0.46 -10.07
N VAL A 154 -42.13 0.55 -8.84
CA VAL A 154 -41.00 -0.26 -8.38
C VAL A 154 -41.41 -1.72 -8.09
N THR A 155 -42.56 -1.96 -7.49
CA THR A 155 -42.96 -3.31 -7.02
C THR A 155 -43.77 -4.10 -8.04
N VAL A 156 -44.47 -3.44 -8.96
CA VAL A 156 -45.35 -4.09 -9.95
C VAL A 156 -44.79 -3.92 -11.36
N THR A 157 -44.48 -2.68 -11.78
CA THR A 157 -44.12 -2.39 -13.18
C THR A 157 -42.72 -2.85 -13.56
N ILE A 158 -41.71 -2.67 -12.69
CA ILE A 158 -40.34 -3.14 -12.96
C ILE A 158 -40.28 -4.67 -13.10
N PRO A 159 -40.80 -5.48 -12.16
CA PRO A 159 -40.79 -6.94 -12.30
C PRO A 159 -41.45 -7.46 -13.57
N ASP A 160 -42.52 -6.80 -14.02
CA ASP A 160 -43.35 -7.25 -15.13
C ASP A 160 -42.78 -6.87 -16.51
N GLN A 161 -42.28 -5.64 -16.65
CA GLN A 161 -41.96 -5.05 -17.97
C GLN A 161 -40.46 -4.88 -18.23
N TRP A 162 -39.60 -4.91 -17.20
CA TRP A 162 -38.19 -4.55 -17.36
C TRP A 162 -37.39 -5.55 -18.20
N LEU A 163 -37.73 -6.84 -18.17
CA LEU A 163 -37.09 -7.89 -18.96
C LEU A 163 -37.09 -7.56 -20.46
N HIS A 164 -38.19 -6.99 -20.96
CA HIS A 164 -38.34 -6.57 -22.35
C HIS A 164 -37.59 -5.25 -22.64
N LEU A 165 -37.56 -4.33 -21.68
CA LEU A 165 -36.91 -3.01 -21.81
C LEU A 165 -35.37 -3.05 -21.62
N ARG A 166 -34.82 -4.19 -21.17
CA ARG A 166 -33.38 -4.39 -20.95
C ARG A 166 -32.58 -4.60 -22.25
N GLN A 167 -33.21 -5.06 -23.34
CA GLN A 167 -32.52 -5.45 -24.58
C GLN A 167 -31.72 -4.29 -25.22
N SER A 168 -30.59 -4.60 -25.87
CA SER A 168 -29.69 -3.60 -26.48
C SER A 168 -30.23 -3.02 -27.80
N THR A 169 -31.16 -3.72 -28.44
CA THR A 169 -31.86 -3.30 -29.67
C THR A 169 -33.35 -3.18 -29.36
N LEU A 170 -33.81 -1.96 -29.09
CA LEU A 170 -35.21 -1.67 -28.76
C LEU A 170 -35.92 -1.01 -29.95
N SER A 171 -37.24 -1.21 -30.06
CA SER A 171 -38.09 -0.38 -30.91
C SER A 171 -38.07 1.08 -30.43
N ARG A 172 -38.37 2.04 -31.33
CA ARG A 172 -38.45 3.47 -30.98
C ARG A 172 -39.48 3.73 -29.86
N THR A 173 -40.57 2.97 -29.84
CA THR A 173 -41.61 3.00 -28.81
C THR A 173 -41.09 2.52 -27.46
N ASP A 174 -40.33 1.43 -27.46
CA ASP A 174 -39.83 0.79 -26.23
C ASP A 174 -38.67 1.58 -25.63
N MET A 175 -37.88 2.26 -26.47
CA MET A 175 -36.92 3.25 -26.00
C MET A 175 -37.61 4.42 -25.30
N GLN A 176 -38.72 4.92 -25.85
CA GLN A 176 -39.51 6.00 -25.23
C GLN A 176 -40.08 5.56 -23.88
N LEU A 177 -40.74 4.39 -23.84
CA LEU A 177 -41.22 3.77 -22.61
C LEU A 177 -40.12 3.63 -21.55
N ARG A 178 -38.94 3.12 -21.94
CA ARG A 178 -37.78 3.01 -21.04
C ARG A 178 -37.35 4.38 -20.51
N THR A 179 -37.27 5.39 -21.37
CA THR A 179 -36.86 6.74 -20.94
C THR A 179 -37.88 7.40 -20.03
N GLU A 180 -39.18 7.24 -20.30
CA GLU A 180 -40.26 7.79 -19.49
C GLU A 180 -40.32 7.09 -18.12
N LEU A 181 -40.21 5.75 -18.09
CA LEU A 181 -40.11 4.99 -16.84
C LEU A 181 -38.91 5.43 -16.00
N LEU A 182 -37.72 5.50 -16.59
CA LEU A 182 -36.51 5.94 -15.88
C LEU A 182 -36.64 7.38 -15.38
N SER A 183 -37.22 8.28 -16.19
CA SER A 183 -37.43 9.68 -15.79
C SER A 183 -38.38 9.80 -14.61
N SER A 184 -39.45 9.00 -14.55
CA SER A 184 -40.39 9.00 -13.42
C SER A 184 -39.72 8.58 -12.09
N LEU A 185 -38.74 7.68 -12.18
CA LEU A 185 -37.95 7.17 -11.05
C LEU A 185 -36.73 8.05 -10.71
N THR A 186 -36.37 9.05 -11.53
CA THR A 186 -35.28 10.00 -11.25
C THR A 186 -35.65 11.05 -10.19
N SER A 187 -36.17 10.60 -9.05
CA SER A 187 -36.48 11.42 -7.88
C SER A 187 -35.85 10.85 -6.61
N VAL A 188 -35.75 11.66 -5.57
CA VAL A 188 -35.26 11.23 -4.25
C VAL A 188 -36.12 10.10 -3.69
N ALA A 189 -37.45 10.19 -3.84
CA ALA A 189 -38.39 9.13 -3.44
C ALA A 189 -38.26 7.86 -4.30
N GLY A 190 -38.02 8.02 -5.61
CA GLY A 190 -37.77 6.90 -6.54
C GLY A 190 -36.50 6.11 -6.20
N LEU A 191 -35.38 6.81 -5.99
CA LEU A 191 -34.13 6.20 -5.54
C LEU A 191 -34.29 5.50 -4.18
N GLY A 192 -34.98 6.13 -3.23
CA GLY A 192 -35.28 5.53 -1.94
C GLY A 192 -36.14 4.26 -2.02
N ALA A 193 -37.18 4.27 -2.85
CA ALA A 193 -38.04 3.12 -3.08
C ALA A 193 -37.30 1.96 -3.74
N LEU A 194 -36.46 2.23 -4.74
CA LEU A 194 -35.60 1.22 -5.37
C LEU A 194 -34.64 0.58 -4.36
N LEU A 195 -33.97 1.39 -3.51
CA LEU A 195 -33.10 0.86 -2.46
C LEU A 195 -33.85 0.00 -1.45
N MET A 196 -35.04 0.42 -1.04
CA MET A 196 -35.87 -0.34 -0.09
C MET A 196 -36.30 -1.69 -0.69
N GLN A 197 -36.68 -1.69 -1.98
CA GLN A 197 -37.04 -2.91 -2.69
C GLN A 197 -35.84 -3.85 -2.84
N ILE A 198 -34.67 -3.33 -3.19
CA ILE A 198 -33.44 -4.14 -3.29
C ILE A 198 -33.11 -4.77 -1.93
N ARG A 199 -33.18 -4.01 -0.83
CA ARG A 199 -32.99 -4.55 0.54
C ARG A 199 -33.97 -5.66 0.85
N ARG A 200 -35.26 -5.43 0.58
CA ARG A 200 -36.33 -6.42 0.82
C ARG A 200 -36.08 -7.71 0.03
N LEU A 201 -35.86 -7.60 -1.28
CA LEU A 201 -35.63 -8.75 -2.15
C LEU A 201 -34.32 -9.49 -1.78
N SER A 202 -33.29 -8.77 -1.33
CA SER A 202 -32.03 -9.38 -0.88
C SER A 202 -32.12 -10.13 0.47
N SER A 203 -33.13 -9.83 1.29
CA SER A 203 -33.34 -10.45 2.60
C SER A 203 -34.26 -11.68 2.57
N THR A 204 -34.97 -11.90 1.46
CA THR A 204 -35.96 -12.98 1.30
C THR A 204 -35.30 -14.12 0.50
N ASN A 205 -35.50 -15.39 0.90
CA ASN A 205 -34.75 -16.57 0.43
C ASN A 205 -34.37 -16.58 -1.08
N ALA A 206 -33.07 -16.64 -1.35
CA ALA A 206 -32.35 -16.30 -2.59
C ALA A 206 -32.63 -17.13 -3.87
N GLY A 207 -33.68 -17.95 -3.92
CA GLY A 207 -33.91 -18.90 -5.03
C GLY A 207 -34.77 -18.38 -6.19
N GLN A 208 -35.86 -17.65 -5.89
CA GLN A 208 -36.88 -17.26 -6.89
C GLN A 208 -36.80 -15.78 -7.33
N ASP A 209 -36.30 -14.89 -6.47
CA ASP A 209 -36.32 -13.43 -6.72
C ASP A 209 -34.99 -12.87 -7.30
N ARG A 210 -34.07 -13.75 -7.72
CA ARG A 210 -32.72 -13.34 -8.16
C ARG A 210 -32.76 -12.40 -9.38
N SER A 211 -33.51 -12.77 -10.42
CA SER A 211 -33.63 -11.95 -11.64
C SER A 211 -34.23 -10.57 -11.32
N LEU A 212 -35.18 -10.51 -10.39
CA LEU A 212 -35.82 -9.28 -9.94
C LEU A 212 -34.85 -8.36 -9.17
N VAL A 213 -33.97 -8.94 -8.34
CA VAL A 213 -32.88 -8.18 -7.70
C VAL A 213 -31.91 -7.63 -8.74
N GLU A 214 -31.49 -8.45 -9.70
CA GLU A 214 -30.58 -8.03 -10.78
C GLU A 214 -31.21 -6.91 -11.63
N ASP A 215 -32.48 -7.03 -11.97
CA ASP A 215 -33.20 -6.05 -12.78
C ASP A 215 -33.41 -4.73 -12.03
N THR A 216 -33.76 -4.77 -10.75
CA THR A 216 -33.90 -3.55 -9.92
C THR A 216 -32.55 -2.85 -9.70
N ILE A 217 -31.46 -3.59 -9.52
CA ILE A 217 -30.09 -3.04 -9.48
C ILE A 217 -29.73 -2.41 -10.84
N PHE A 218 -30.10 -3.05 -11.94
CA PHE A 218 -29.86 -2.53 -13.29
C PHE A 218 -30.62 -1.23 -13.56
N VAL A 219 -31.88 -1.12 -13.10
CA VAL A 219 -32.65 0.13 -13.15
C VAL A 219 -31.92 1.21 -12.37
N LEU A 220 -31.50 0.93 -11.13
CA LEU A 220 -30.79 1.88 -10.28
C LEU A 220 -29.47 2.35 -10.94
N SER A 221 -28.69 1.41 -11.49
CA SER A 221 -27.46 1.70 -12.24
C SER A 221 -27.76 2.57 -13.46
N SER A 222 -28.83 2.29 -14.21
CA SER A 222 -29.24 3.08 -15.38
C SER A 222 -29.67 4.51 -15.02
N ILE A 223 -30.33 4.70 -13.87
CA ILE A 223 -30.73 6.03 -13.38
C ILE A 223 -29.51 6.86 -12.97
N LEU A 224 -28.56 6.23 -12.26
CA LEU A 224 -27.37 6.90 -11.76
C LEU A 224 -26.28 7.02 -12.83
N ALA A 225 -26.34 6.25 -13.91
CA ALA A 225 -25.35 6.30 -14.98
C ALA A 225 -25.24 7.71 -15.60
N GLY A 226 -24.01 8.11 -15.90
CA GLY A 226 -23.69 9.39 -16.54
C GLY A 226 -23.20 10.47 -15.58
N ASN A 227 -22.93 11.66 -16.13
CA ASN A 227 -22.22 12.74 -15.44
C ASN A 227 -23.14 13.92 -15.05
N MET A 228 -24.44 13.83 -15.33
CA MET A 228 -25.37 14.96 -15.15
C MET A 228 -26.35 14.79 -13.99
N VAL A 229 -26.22 13.71 -13.21
CA VAL A 229 -27.20 13.34 -12.18
C VAL A 229 -27.29 14.42 -11.10
N VAL A 230 -26.16 14.83 -10.53
CA VAL A 230 -26.11 15.89 -9.49
C VAL A 230 -26.65 17.22 -10.04
N SER A 231 -26.31 17.57 -11.28
CA SER A 231 -26.81 18.79 -11.93
C SER A 231 -28.33 18.75 -12.17
N LYS A 232 -28.89 17.59 -12.53
CA LYS A 232 -30.35 17.40 -12.65
C LYS A 232 -31.04 17.61 -11.31
N PHE A 233 -30.56 16.97 -10.23
CA PHE A 233 -31.11 17.17 -8.89
C PHE A 233 -31.00 18.62 -8.40
N LEU A 234 -29.90 19.32 -8.69
CA LEU A 234 -29.74 20.75 -8.42
C LEU A 234 -30.82 21.58 -9.16
N SER A 235 -30.98 21.34 -10.47
CA SER A 235 -31.96 22.06 -11.28
C SER A 235 -33.39 21.80 -10.80
N GLN A 236 -33.69 20.58 -10.38
CA GLN A 236 -34.98 20.20 -9.81
C GLN A 236 -35.20 20.93 -8.48
N ALA A 237 -34.24 20.93 -7.57
CA ALA A 237 -34.33 21.62 -6.29
C ALA A 237 -34.69 23.11 -6.43
N MET A 238 -34.21 23.76 -7.50
CA MET A 238 -34.51 25.17 -7.80
C MET A 238 -35.87 25.36 -8.45
N LYS A 239 -36.22 24.53 -9.45
CA LYS A 239 -37.45 24.67 -10.23
C LYS A 239 -38.69 24.26 -9.46
N THR A 240 -38.63 23.17 -8.67
CA THR A 240 -39.83 22.59 -8.04
C THR A 240 -40.12 23.15 -6.64
N PHE A 241 -39.12 23.67 -5.92
CA PHE A 241 -39.31 24.17 -4.55
C PHE A 241 -39.04 25.68 -4.45
N PRO A 242 -40.10 26.50 -4.28
CA PRO A 242 -39.96 27.94 -4.14
C PRO A 242 -39.46 28.37 -2.75
N THR A 243 -39.75 27.58 -1.70
CA THR A 243 -39.34 27.89 -0.31
C THR A 243 -37.96 27.30 0.01
N ASP A 244 -37.06 28.12 0.56
CA ASP A 244 -35.68 27.72 0.92
C ASP A 244 -35.64 26.54 1.92
N THR A 245 -36.54 26.50 2.89
CA THR A 245 -36.62 25.40 3.87
C THR A 245 -36.91 24.04 3.19
N LYS A 246 -37.91 23.99 2.31
CA LYS A 246 -38.27 22.77 1.56
C LYS A 246 -37.14 22.32 0.64
N ARG A 247 -36.48 23.27 -0.01
CA ARG A 247 -35.31 23.04 -0.88
C ARG A 247 -34.14 22.43 -0.11
N ARG A 248 -33.81 22.96 1.08
CA ARG A 248 -32.74 22.42 1.94
C ARG A 248 -33.06 21.00 2.42
N VAL A 249 -34.29 20.73 2.84
CA VAL A 249 -34.70 19.37 3.28
C VAL A 249 -34.59 18.37 2.13
N PHE A 250 -35.11 18.72 0.94
CA PHE A 250 -34.98 17.90 -0.26
C PHE A 250 -33.50 17.62 -0.59
N TRP A 251 -32.67 18.66 -0.56
CA TRP A 251 -31.25 18.55 -0.88
C TRP A 251 -30.47 17.74 0.15
N GLN A 252 -30.80 17.84 1.44
CA GLN A 252 -30.20 17.02 2.48
C GLN A 252 -30.49 15.53 2.24
N GLU A 253 -31.71 15.17 1.86
CA GLU A 253 -32.03 13.77 1.57
C GLU A 253 -31.32 13.29 0.30
N ALA A 254 -31.32 14.08 -0.79
CA ALA A 254 -30.57 13.78 -2.00
C ALA A 254 -29.06 13.60 -1.73
N THR A 255 -28.48 14.50 -0.92
CA THR A 255 -27.09 14.43 -0.50
C THR A 255 -26.84 13.18 0.36
N SER A 256 -27.76 12.81 1.24
CA SER A 256 -27.63 11.61 2.07
C SER A 256 -27.65 10.31 1.24
N LEU A 257 -28.45 10.28 0.16
CA LEU A 257 -28.52 9.15 -0.75
C LEU A 257 -27.24 9.01 -1.59
N LEU A 258 -26.82 10.11 -2.22
CA LEU A 258 -25.71 10.13 -3.18
C LEU A 258 -24.32 10.23 -2.53
N ALA A 259 -24.16 11.10 -1.53
CA ALA A 259 -22.86 11.40 -0.90
C ALA A 259 -22.81 11.06 0.60
N GLY A 260 -23.92 10.59 1.18
CA GLY A 260 -24.02 10.13 2.57
C GLY A 260 -23.97 8.62 2.73
N SER A 261 -23.35 7.92 1.76
CA SER A 261 -23.10 6.47 1.72
C SER A 261 -24.31 5.54 1.72
N LYS A 262 -25.56 6.01 1.78
CA LYS A 262 -26.76 5.14 1.80
C LYS A 262 -26.82 4.18 0.59
N ILE A 263 -26.61 4.66 -0.63
CA ILE A 263 -26.60 3.80 -1.84
C ILE A 263 -25.43 2.84 -1.79
N LEU A 264 -24.22 3.38 -1.59
CA LEU A 264 -22.97 2.61 -1.58
C LEU A 264 -22.98 1.48 -0.54
N THR A 265 -23.35 1.77 0.71
CA THR A 265 -23.38 0.79 1.82
C THR A 265 -24.43 -0.29 1.60
N THR A 266 -25.59 0.07 1.04
CA THR A 266 -26.64 -0.90 0.71
C THR A 266 -26.16 -1.85 -0.38
N MET A 267 -25.57 -1.32 -1.46
CA MET A 267 -25.11 -2.13 -2.58
C MET A 267 -23.91 -3.00 -2.19
N SER A 268 -22.96 -2.46 -1.42
CA SER A 268 -21.81 -3.24 -0.93
C SER A 268 -22.28 -4.39 -0.03
N GLN A 269 -23.28 -4.17 0.82
CA GLN A 269 -23.86 -5.23 1.66
C GLN A 269 -24.55 -6.30 0.81
N VAL A 270 -25.37 -5.90 -0.17
CA VAL A 270 -26.10 -6.83 -1.06
C VAL A 270 -25.14 -7.71 -1.88
N PHE A 271 -24.04 -7.14 -2.40
CA PHE A 271 -23.03 -7.90 -3.12
C PHE A 271 -22.20 -8.81 -2.19
N ALA A 272 -21.97 -8.40 -0.94
CA ALA A 272 -21.26 -9.23 0.03
C ALA A 272 -22.09 -10.45 0.48
N THR A 273 -23.41 -10.29 0.67
CA THR A 273 -24.30 -11.37 1.09
C THR A 273 -24.64 -12.35 -0.03
N ASN A 274 -24.77 -11.85 -1.27
CA ASN A 274 -25.16 -12.66 -2.42
C ASN A 274 -23.97 -12.89 -3.36
N ARG A 275 -23.04 -13.79 -2.96
CA ARG A 275 -21.82 -14.14 -3.72
C ARG A 275 -22.10 -14.61 -5.16
N ASP A 276 -23.30 -15.10 -5.44
CA ASP A 276 -23.71 -15.56 -6.78
C ASP A 276 -24.07 -14.40 -7.75
N LEU A 277 -24.26 -13.19 -7.24
CA LEU A 277 -24.41 -11.95 -8.04
C LEU A 277 -23.06 -11.48 -8.64
N ASN A 278 -21.95 -12.15 -8.32
CA ASN A 278 -20.64 -11.86 -8.92
C ASN A 278 -20.59 -12.10 -10.45
N GLY A 279 -21.62 -12.73 -11.04
CA GLY A 279 -21.79 -12.88 -12.49
C GLY A 279 -22.41 -11.69 -13.23
N LEU A 280 -22.87 -10.65 -12.51
CA LEU A 280 -23.31 -9.39 -13.13
C LEU A 280 -22.16 -8.74 -13.92
N GLY A 281 -22.48 -8.07 -15.03
CA GLY A 281 -21.51 -7.37 -15.86
C GLY A 281 -20.73 -6.30 -15.08
N GLU A 282 -19.61 -5.85 -15.64
CA GLU A 282 -18.84 -4.73 -15.07
C GLU A 282 -19.68 -3.44 -14.92
N THR A 283 -20.77 -3.35 -15.67
CA THR A 283 -21.70 -2.22 -15.74
C THR A 283 -22.54 -1.99 -14.48
N GLU A 284 -22.70 -2.98 -13.60
CA GLU A 284 -23.56 -2.87 -12.41
C GLU A 284 -22.77 -2.92 -11.10
N LYS A 285 -21.57 -3.51 -11.11
CA LYS A 285 -20.73 -3.69 -9.91
C LYS A 285 -20.20 -2.38 -9.32
N TRP A 286 -20.07 -1.34 -10.12
CA TRP A 286 -19.52 -0.04 -9.70
C TRP A 286 -20.33 0.63 -8.58
N LEU A 287 -21.61 0.29 -8.41
CA LEU A 287 -22.46 0.85 -7.36
C LEU A 287 -22.05 0.42 -5.94
N GLY A 288 -21.43 -0.76 -5.81
CA GLY A 288 -20.94 -1.28 -4.53
C GLY A 288 -19.44 -1.13 -4.33
N ASP A 289 -18.69 -0.77 -5.38
CA ASP A 289 -17.27 -0.44 -5.29
C ASP A 289 -17.10 1.03 -4.90
N GLY A 290 -16.55 1.28 -3.72
CA GLY A 290 -16.35 2.62 -3.20
C GLY A 290 -15.44 3.50 -4.07
N ASN A 291 -14.45 2.92 -4.76
CA ASN A 291 -13.56 3.69 -5.63
C ASN A 291 -14.28 4.13 -6.91
N GLU A 292 -14.97 3.21 -7.59
CA GLU A 292 -15.71 3.52 -8.82
C GLU A 292 -16.91 4.43 -8.55
N TYR A 293 -17.65 4.19 -7.47
CA TYR A 293 -18.76 5.05 -7.03
C TYR A 293 -18.29 6.48 -6.75
N THR A 294 -17.19 6.62 -6.02
CA THR A 294 -16.64 7.94 -5.68
C THR A 294 -16.06 8.65 -6.91
N ARG A 295 -15.48 7.90 -7.85
CA ARG A 295 -15.07 8.44 -9.15
C ARG A 295 -16.28 8.97 -9.94
N TRP A 296 -17.37 8.21 -9.99
CA TRP A 296 -18.63 8.67 -10.58
C TRP A 296 -19.15 9.95 -9.91
N LEU A 297 -19.14 10.02 -8.59
CA LEU A 297 -19.56 11.20 -7.83
C LEU A 297 -18.69 12.42 -8.17
N GLY A 298 -17.37 12.25 -8.24
CA GLY A 298 -16.41 13.30 -8.62
C GLY A 298 -16.69 13.86 -10.03
N ARG A 299 -16.96 13.00 -11.01
CA ARG A 299 -17.35 13.42 -12.37
C ARG A 299 -18.65 14.22 -12.39
N ASN A 300 -19.63 13.79 -11.61
CA ASN A 300 -20.93 14.47 -11.52
C ASN A 300 -20.81 15.85 -10.86
N ILE A 301 -20.00 15.98 -9.81
CA ILE A 301 -19.71 17.26 -9.16
C ILE A 301 -18.99 18.20 -10.14
N ALA A 302 -17.96 17.71 -10.84
CA ALA A 302 -17.21 18.49 -11.82
C ALA A 302 -18.10 18.99 -12.98
N ALA A 303 -18.95 18.11 -13.52
CA ALA A 303 -19.90 18.45 -14.57
C ALA A 303 -20.96 19.45 -14.10
N ALA A 304 -21.49 19.29 -12.88
CA ALA A 304 -22.41 20.25 -12.28
C ALA A 304 -21.76 21.63 -12.03
N ALA A 305 -20.52 21.66 -11.56
CA ALA A 305 -19.79 22.91 -11.38
C ALA A 305 -19.53 23.62 -12.72
N THR A 306 -19.25 22.84 -13.77
CA THR A 306 -19.05 23.37 -15.13
C THR A 306 -20.35 23.95 -15.69
N SER A 307 -21.49 23.26 -15.54
CA SER A 307 -22.78 23.74 -16.05
C SER A 307 -23.24 25.02 -15.35
N LEU A 308 -23.04 25.13 -14.04
CA LEU A 308 -23.36 26.33 -13.26
C LEU A 308 -22.58 27.57 -13.72
N ASN A 309 -21.34 27.41 -14.17
CA ASN A 309 -20.49 28.52 -14.61
C ASN A 309 -20.78 28.97 -16.05
N THR A 310 -21.45 28.16 -16.87
CA THR A 310 -21.88 28.56 -18.21
C THR A 310 -23.11 29.46 -18.22
N ILE A 311 -23.82 29.55 -17.09
CA ILE A 311 -25.05 30.34 -16.95
C ILE A 311 -24.66 31.71 -16.36
N PRO A 312 -24.89 32.85 -17.06
CA PRO A 312 -24.41 34.17 -16.67
C PRO A 312 -25.00 34.75 -15.37
N HIS A 313 -25.97 34.06 -14.75
CA HIS A 313 -26.54 34.37 -13.44
C HIS A 313 -26.49 33.13 -12.54
N THR A 314 -25.30 32.71 -12.14
CA THR A 314 -25.16 31.65 -11.15
C THR A 314 -25.73 32.12 -9.81
N GLU A 315 -26.86 31.56 -9.38
CA GLU A 315 -27.40 31.83 -8.05
C GLU A 315 -26.42 31.30 -6.98
N PRO A 316 -25.97 32.11 -6.02
CA PRO A 316 -25.00 31.69 -5.00
C PRO A 316 -25.50 30.48 -4.17
N GLN A 317 -26.83 30.31 -4.10
CA GLN A 317 -27.47 29.18 -3.43
C GLN A 317 -27.17 27.83 -4.10
N GLN A 318 -27.17 27.74 -5.43
CA GLN A 318 -26.92 26.47 -6.14
C GLN A 318 -25.50 25.97 -5.91
N MET A 319 -24.53 26.89 -5.92
CA MET A 319 -23.14 26.57 -5.60
C MET A 319 -22.99 26.10 -4.15
N SER A 320 -23.67 26.75 -3.19
CA SER A 320 -23.63 26.34 -1.78
C SER A 320 -24.14 24.91 -1.57
N LEU A 321 -25.19 24.50 -2.29
CA LEU A 321 -25.74 23.15 -2.24
C LEU A 321 -24.77 22.13 -2.86
N LEU A 322 -24.14 22.47 -3.99
CA LEU A 322 -23.11 21.62 -4.59
C LEU A 322 -21.91 21.40 -3.65
N CYS A 323 -21.48 22.45 -2.94
CA CYS A 323 -20.40 22.35 -1.95
C CYS A 323 -20.75 21.42 -0.78
N GLN A 324 -22.02 21.33 -0.38
CA GLN A 324 -22.47 20.36 0.64
C GLN A 324 -22.29 18.90 0.16
N VAL A 325 -22.56 18.63 -1.11
CA VAL A 325 -22.33 17.31 -1.72
C VAL A 325 -20.85 16.99 -1.78
N LEU A 326 -20.01 17.95 -2.20
CA LEU A 326 -18.55 17.79 -2.18
C LEU A 326 -18.04 17.51 -0.76
N LYS A 327 -18.47 18.29 0.23
CA LYS A 327 -18.08 18.08 1.63
C LYS A 327 -18.47 16.69 2.15
N ARG A 328 -19.68 16.22 1.84
CA ARG A 328 -20.13 14.87 2.22
C ARG A 328 -19.35 13.79 1.47
N GLY A 329 -19.09 14.00 0.18
CA GLY A 329 -18.28 13.11 -0.65
C GLY A 329 -16.85 12.93 -0.13
N LEU A 330 -16.19 14.00 0.32
CA LEU A 330 -14.85 13.96 0.91
C LEU A 330 -14.77 13.14 2.22
N ASN A 331 -15.92 12.82 2.82
CA ASN A 331 -16.07 12.05 4.05
C ASN A 331 -16.61 10.62 3.81
N LEU A 332 -16.67 10.14 2.56
CA LEU A 332 -17.09 8.78 2.21
C LEU A 332 -16.03 7.68 2.47
N GLY A 333 -14.82 8.06 2.90
CA GLY A 333 -13.68 7.14 3.09
C GLY A 333 -12.77 6.99 1.87
N TYR A 334 -13.20 7.43 0.68
CA TYR A 334 -12.44 7.34 -0.58
C TYR A 334 -11.99 8.72 -1.11
N ARG A 335 -11.45 9.55 -0.21
CA ARG A 335 -11.12 10.96 -0.48
C ARG A 335 -10.16 11.14 -1.66
N ASP A 336 -9.13 10.31 -1.72
CA ASP A 336 -8.07 10.42 -2.73
C ASP A 336 -8.64 10.22 -4.13
N THR A 337 -9.51 9.22 -4.31
CA THR A 337 -10.19 8.94 -5.58
C THR A 337 -11.13 10.07 -6.00
N LEU A 338 -11.90 10.64 -5.07
CA LEU A 338 -12.77 11.79 -5.35
C LEU A 338 -11.96 13.00 -5.83
N THR A 339 -10.92 13.33 -5.08
CA THR A 339 -10.07 14.50 -5.29
C THR A 339 -9.34 14.39 -6.61
N LYS A 340 -8.74 13.22 -6.87
CA LYS A 340 -8.13 12.81 -8.13
C LYS A 340 -9.04 13.06 -9.32
N GLU A 341 -10.27 12.55 -9.27
CA GLU A 341 -11.19 12.68 -10.39
C GLU A 341 -11.67 14.12 -10.58
N LEU A 342 -11.87 14.86 -9.47
CA LEU A 342 -12.31 16.25 -9.49
C LEU A 342 -11.32 17.16 -10.22
N TYR A 343 -10.05 17.17 -9.82
CA TYR A 343 -9.05 18.04 -10.46
C TYR A 343 -8.65 17.52 -11.84
N ASN A 344 -8.67 16.19 -12.08
CA ASN A 344 -8.46 15.64 -13.43
C ASN A 344 -9.53 16.16 -14.40
N SER A 345 -10.80 16.17 -13.96
CA SER A 345 -11.94 16.59 -14.79
C SER A 345 -11.96 18.10 -15.03
N LEU A 346 -11.65 18.90 -14.00
CA LEU A 346 -11.73 20.36 -14.07
C LEU A 346 -10.45 21.01 -14.62
N LEU A 347 -9.26 20.54 -14.20
CA LEU A 347 -8.00 21.24 -14.42
C LEU A 347 -7.10 20.57 -15.47
N LEU A 348 -7.04 19.24 -15.50
CA LEU A 348 -6.18 18.49 -16.46
C LEU A 348 -6.90 18.11 -17.77
N GLY A 349 -8.10 18.64 -18.01
CA GLY A 349 -8.87 18.41 -19.23
C GLY A 349 -8.29 19.08 -20.49
N LYS A 350 -9.15 19.35 -21.48
CA LYS A 350 -8.76 20.12 -22.69
C LYS A 350 -8.42 21.58 -22.36
N ARG A 351 -9.09 22.15 -21.36
CA ARG A 351 -8.89 23.49 -20.82
C ARG A 351 -8.98 23.41 -19.31
N ALA A 352 -8.14 24.18 -18.61
CA ALA A 352 -8.20 24.28 -17.16
C ALA A 352 -9.33 25.23 -16.75
N LEU A 353 -10.32 24.69 -16.05
CA LEU A 353 -11.48 25.42 -15.54
C LEU A 353 -11.23 25.82 -14.08
N TRP A 354 -10.46 26.91 -13.90
CA TRP A 354 -10.11 27.42 -12.56
C TRP A 354 -11.31 28.01 -11.81
N THR A 355 -12.19 28.76 -12.48
CA THR A 355 -13.33 29.43 -11.81
C THR A 355 -14.25 28.45 -11.09
N PRO A 356 -14.72 27.34 -11.70
CA PRO A 356 -15.50 26.33 -10.99
C PRO A 356 -14.74 25.69 -9.83
N MET A 357 -13.43 25.45 -9.99
CA MET A 357 -12.59 24.90 -8.93
C MET A 357 -12.51 25.84 -7.72
N HIS A 358 -12.25 27.13 -7.94
CA HIS A 358 -12.20 28.13 -6.88
C HIS A 358 -13.54 28.24 -6.14
N MET A 359 -14.67 28.27 -6.86
CA MET A 359 -15.98 28.33 -6.22
C MET A 359 -16.24 27.11 -5.31
N LEU A 360 -15.84 25.91 -5.75
CA LEU A 360 -15.96 24.70 -4.94
C LEU A 360 -15.06 24.75 -3.69
N ILE A 361 -13.81 25.17 -3.83
CA ILE A 361 -12.86 25.28 -2.71
C ILE A 361 -13.36 26.31 -1.68
N HIS A 362 -13.77 27.49 -2.12
CA HIS A 362 -14.23 28.55 -1.22
C HIS A 362 -15.50 28.17 -0.45
N GLY A 363 -16.34 27.28 -0.99
CA GLY A 363 -17.53 26.78 -0.30
C GLY A 363 -17.24 25.73 0.80
N LEU A 364 -15.99 25.29 0.95
CA LEU A 364 -15.58 24.33 1.99
C LEU A 364 -15.09 25.04 3.26
N SER A 365 -15.07 24.31 4.38
CA SER A 365 -14.50 24.81 5.65
C SER A 365 -12.99 24.98 5.54
N ALA A 366 -12.38 25.82 6.39
CA ALA A 366 -10.92 26.04 6.37
C ALA A 366 -10.12 24.74 6.53
N TYR A 367 -10.60 23.80 7.35
CA TYR A 367 -9.99 22.48 7.49
C TYR A 367 -10.11 21.66 6.19
N ASP A 368 -11.31 21.56 5.63
CA ASP A 368 -11.56 20.79 4.41
C ASP A 368 -10.77 21.33 3.20
N GLN A 369 -10.56 22.65 3.12
CA GLN A 369 -9.74 23.28 2.08
C GLN A 369 -8.27 22.85 2.17
N LYS A 370 -7.68 22.86 3.38
CA LYS A 370 -6.29 22.44 3.61
C LYS A 370 -6.12 20.95 3.30
N VAL A 371 -7.04 20.12 3.77
CA VAL A 371 -7.04 18.69 3.49
C VAL A 371 -7.13 18.41 2.00
N LEU A 372 -8.02 19.10 1.28
CA LEU A 372 -8.13 18.96 -0.17
C LEU A 372 -6.83 19.36 -0.87
N PHE A 373 -6.21 20.47 -0.46
CA PHE A 373 -4.92 20.92 -0.98
C PHE A 373 -3.82 19.87 -0.74
N ASP A 374 -3.70 19.36 0.48
CA ASP A 374 -2.67 18.38 0.86
C ASP A 374 -2.87 17.04 0.11
N THR A 375 -4.11 16.60 -0.08
CA THR A 375 -4.44 15.41 -0.90
C THR A 375 -4.06 15.62 -2.36
N ILE A 376 -4.36 16.79 -2.96
CA ILE A 376 -3.95 17.10 -4.33
C ILE A 376 -2.43 17.08 -4.45
N LEU A 377 -1.71 17.77 -3.55
CA LEU A 377 -0.25 17.85 -3.58
C LEU A 377 0.39 16.46 -3.46
N ARG A 378 -0.10 15.61 -2.55
CA ARG A 378 0.39 14.24 -2.36
C ARG A 378 0.19 13.37 -3.59
N ASP A 379 -0.98 13.43 -4.23
CA ASP A 379 -1.25 12.67 -5.46
C ASP A 379 -0.47 13.21 -6.66
N LEU A 380 -0.26 14.52 -6.78
CA LEU A 380 0.63 15.10 -7.80
C LEU A 380 2.08 14.64 -7.60
N ALA A 381 2.57 14.69 -6.37
CA ALA A 381 3.90 14.20 -6.04
C ALA A 381 4.05 12.72 -6.43
N ARG A 382 3.12 11.87 -6.00
CA ARG A 382 3.10 10.44 -6.34
C ARG A 382 3.09 10.17 -7.85
N ARG A 383 2.36 10.98 -8.64
CA ARG A 383 2.21 10.77 -10.09
C ARG A 383 3.36 11.28 -10.93
N PHE A 384 3.93 12.42 -10.55
CA PHE A 384 4.87 13.17 -11.40
C PHE A 384 6.30 13.17 -10.87
N PHE A 385 6.50 12.88 -9.59
CA PHE A 385 7.80 12.70 -8.98
C PHE A 385 7.89 11.23 -8.54
N GLU A 386 8.47 10.37 -9.38
CA GLU A 386 8.65 8.94 -9.10
C GLU A 386 8.97 8.70 -7.61
N SER A 387 8.06 8.00 -6.93
CA SER A 387 8.10 7.79 -5.47
C SER A 387 9.42 7.12 -5.09
N GLY A 388 10.25 7.80 -4.29
CA GLY A 388 11.41 7.16 -3.65
C GLY A 388 12.80 7.80 -3.78
N ALA A 389 12.93 9.08 -4.13
CA ALA A 389 14.22 9.76 -3.95
C ALA A 389 14.05 11.03 -3.10
N ASP A 390 13.93 10.84 -1.78
CA ASP A 390 14.24 11.89 -0.79
C ASP A 390 15.76 12.15 -0.72
N THR A 391 16.56 11.23 -1.25
CA THR A 391 17.98 11.42 -1.50
C THR A 391 18.15 12.45 -2.61
N VAL A 392 19.03 13.44 -2.37
CA VAL A 392 19.41 14.41 -3.40
C VAL A 392 20.05 13.60 -4.53
N GLY A 393 19.31 13.37 -5.60
CA GLY A 393 19.82 12.61 -6.75
C GLY A 393 20.90 13.39 -7.51
N PRO A 394 21.62 12.72 -8.43
CA PRO A 394 22.54 13.37 -9.37
C PRO A 394 21.93 14.63 -10.00
N LYS A 395 22.75 15.68 -10.19
CA LYS A 395 22.33 16.98 -10.76
C LYS A 395 21.51 16.83 -12.04
N GLU A 396 21.82 15.83 -12.87
CA GLU A 396 21.12 15.52 -14.13
C GLU A 396 19.65 15.11 -13.93
N LEU A 397 19.32 14.38 -12.87
CA LEU A 397 17.93 14.02 -12.52
C LEU A 397 17.15 15.22 -11.98
N LEU A 398 17.82 16.15 -11.28
CA LEU A 398 17.19 17.37 -10.79
C LEU A 398 16.80 18.32 -11.93
N VAL A 399 17.63 18.39 -12.98
CA VAL A 399 17.38 19.20 -14.20
C VAL A 399 16.27 18.61 -15.04
N THR A 400 16.27 17.29 -15.26
CA THR A 400 15.24 16.58 -16.07
C THR A 400 13.84 16.77 -15.49
N ARG A 401 13.72 16.88 -14.17
CA ARG A 401 12.42 17.01 -13.46
C ARG A 401 11.91 18.46 -13.35
N THR A 402 12.67 19.46 -13.79
CA THR A 402 12.30 20.89 -13.71
C THR A 402 10.98 21.20 -14.41
N SER A 403 10.68 20.55 -15.55
CA SER A 403 9.41 20.74 -16.27
C SER A 403 8.21 20.22 -15.45
N ALA A 404 8.34 19.06 -14.81
CA ALA A 404 7.28 18.50 -13.97
C ALA A 404 7.10 19.34 -12.69
N VAL A 405 8.20 19.81 -12.09
CA VAL A 405 8.19 20.74 -10.95
C VAL A 405 7.46 22.03 -11.31
N GLY A 406 7.74 22.62 -12.47
CA GLY A 406 7.05 23.82 -12.97
C GLY A 406 5.55 23.60 -13.18
N GLY A 407 5.14 22.45 -13.70
CA GLY A 407 3.73 22.08 -13.86
C GLY A 407 2.99 21.89 -12.53
N VAL A 408 3.63 21.26 -11.53
CA VAL A 408 3.06 21.12 -10.18
C VAL A 408 3.01 22.48 -9.48
N ALA A 409 4.05 23.33 -9.63
CA ALA A 409 4.05 24.69 -9.12
C ALA A 409 2.91 25.54 -9.73
N ALA A 410 2.61 25.36 -11.02
CA ALA A 410 1.47 26.00 -11.68
C ALA A 410 0.13 25.57 -11.07
N MET A 411 -0.01 24.28 -10.74
CA MET A 411 -1.19 23.78 -10.04
C MET A 411 -1.34 24.39 -8.64
N ILE A 412 -0.26 24.41 -7.85
CA ILE A 412 -0.25 24.99 -6.50
C ILE A 412 -0.60 26.48 -6.58
N ASN A 413 0.07 27.23 -7.45
CA ASN A 413 -0.16 28.67 -7.61
C ASN A 413 -1.60 28.97 -8.03
N GLY A 414 -2.17 28.18 -8.95
CA GLY A 414 -3.56 28.32 -9.37
C GLY A 414 -4.56 27.99 -8.26
N LEU A 415 -4.31 26.98 -7.41
CA LEU A 415 -5.19 26.65 -6.27
C LEU A 415 -5.18 27.73 -5.18
N VAL A 416 -4.02 28.35 -4.96
CA VAL A 416 -3.81 29.38 -3.93
C VAL A 416 -4.33 30.75 -4.38
N GLN A 417 -4.44 30.97 -5.70
CA GLN A 417 -4.88 32.24 -6.26
C GLN A 417 -6.20 32.71 -5.64
N ASN A 418 -6.22 33.95 -5.12
CA ASN A 418 -7.36 34.57 -4.45
C ASN A 418 -7.84 33.85 -3.17
N ASN A 419 -7.03 32.99 -2.56
CA ASN A 419 -7.37 32.30 -1.31
C ASN A 419 -6.28 32.52 -0.23
N PRO A 420 -6.49 33.49 0.69
CA PRO A 420 -5.48 33.80 1.72
C PRO A 420 -5.29 32.65 2.72
N LEU A 421 -6.28 31.77 2.89
CA LEU A 421 -6.16 30.60 3.78
C LEU A 421 -5.17 29.59 3.21
N LEU A 422 -5.25 29.30 1.91
CA LEU A 422 -4.33 28.38 1.24
C LEU A 422 -2.94 29.01 1.05
N GLU A 423 -2.88 30.33 0.85
CA GLU A 423 -1.61 31.07 0.79
C GLU A 423 -0.84 30.99 2.11
N ALA A 424 -1.52 31.20 3.25
CA ALA A 424 -0.94 30.98 4.57
C ALA A 424 -0.60 29.50 4.82
N HIS A 425 -1.42 28.57 4.29
CA HIS A 425 -1.17 27.14 4.40
C HIS A 425 0.10 26.71 3.66
N VAL A 426 0.41 27.27 2.49
CA VAL A 426 1.67 27.00 1.76
C VAL A 426 2.90 27.35 2.60
N ILE A 427 2.86 28.49 3.31
CA ILE A 427 3.95 28.89 4.22
C ILE A 427 4.01 27.93 5.42
N HIS A 428 2.86 27.57 5.99
CA HIS A 428 2.78 26.59 7.08
C HIS A 428 3.33 25.22 6.64
N TRP A 429 3.03 24.78 5.42
CA TRP A 429 3.47 23.49 4.87
C TRP A 429 5.00 23.39 4.84
N LEU A 430 5.68 24.48 4.46
CA LEU A 430 7.16 24.57 4.45
C LEU A 430 7.78 24.72 5.85
N THR A 431 7.02 25.21 6.83
CA THR A 431 7.54 25.58 8.16
C THR A 431 7.02 24.69 9.30
N SER A 432 6.24 23.66 8.98
CA SER A 432 5.61 22.76 9.95
C SER A 432 6.63 21.95 10.75
N THR A 433 6.43 21.86 12.06
CA THR A 433 7.27 21.14 13.03
C THR A 433 6.75 19.75 13.37
N ASN A 434 5.60 19.36 12.81
CA ASN A 434 4.92 18.12 13.19
C ASN A 434 5.29 16.94 12.27
N GLY A 435 6.22 17.16 11.32
CA GLY A 435 6.70 16.13 10.40
C GLY A 435 5.69 15.68 9.33
N GLU A 436 4.45 16.17 9.36
CA GLU A 436 3.36 15.74 8.46
C GLU A 436 3.73 15.79 6.96
N TYR A 437 4.53 16.78 6.58
CA TYR A 437 4.93 17.05 5.20
C TYR A 437 6.37 16.61 4.87
N ALA A 438 7.09 16.07 5.86
CA ALA A 438 8.48 15.65 5.68
C ALA A 438 8.61 14.47 4.69
N GLY A 439 7.56 13.66 4.51
CA GLY A 439 7.58 12.49 3.61
C GLY A 439 7.25 12.74 2.14
N VAL A 440 6.82 13.95 1.73
CA VAL A 440 6.35 14.23 0.34
C VAL A 440 7.50 14.46 -0.65
N GLY A 441 8.71 14.67 -0.12
CA GLY A 441 9.97 14.70 -0.86
C GLY A 441 10.40 16.02 -1.49
N LEU A 442 11.66 16.04 -1.96
CA LEU A 442 12.37 17.26 -2.38
C LEU A 442 11.70 17.98 -3.57
N ASN A 443 11.25 17.24 -4.59
CA ASN A 443 10.66 17.87 -5.78
C ASN A 443 9.31 18.54 -5.49
N ALA A 444 8.54 18.02 -4.52
CA ALA A 444 7.36 18.71 -4.04
C ALA A 444 7.72 20.02 -3.32
N ARG A 445 8.76 20.01 -2.46
CA ARG A 445 9.25 21.24 -1.81
C ARG A 445 9.73 22.28 -2.82
N ARG A 446 10.48 21.85 -3.84
CA ARG A 446 10.88 22.69 -4.97
C ARG A 446 9.68 23.36 -5.63
N ALA A 447 8.62 22.60 -5.94
CA ALA A 447 7.40 23.12 -6.54
C ALA A 447 6.67 24.11 -5.63
N VAL A 448 6.58 23.82 -4.33
CA VAL A 448 5.93 24.70 -3.34
C VAL A 448 6.72 26.01 -3.19
N ILE A 449 8.04 25.94 -3.02
CA ILE A 449 8.90 27.14 -2.89
C ILE A 449 8.89 27.97 -4.18
N ALA A 450 8.84 27.34 -5.36
CA ALA A 450 8.75 28.05 -6.64
C ALA A 450 7.54 29.01 -6.71
N THR A 451 6.43 28.70 -6.00
CA THR A 451 5.27 29.61 -5.93
C THR A 451 5.52 30.85 -5.07
N LEU A 452 6.47 30.78 -4.14
CA LEU A 452 6.88 31.88 -3.26
C LEU A 452 8.11 32.64 -3.80
N ALA A 453 8.78 32.10 -4.81
CA ALA A 453 10.07 32.58 -5.32
C ALA A 453 10.09 34.04 -5.77
N ALA A 454 8.93 34.64 -6.08
CA ALA A 454 8.82 36.05 -6.48
C ALA A 454 8.59 37.02 -5.31
N SER A 455 8.32 36.52 -4.09
CA SER A 455 7.87 37.33 -2.96
C SER A 455 8.89 37.34 -1.82
N GLN A 456 9.73 38.39 -1.78
CA GLN A 456 10.77 38.59 -0.75
C GLN A 456 10.25 38.37 0.68
N GLY A 457 9.22 39.08 1.11
CA GLY A 457 8.74 39.01 2.49
C GLY A 457 8.21 37.63 2.91
N LYS A 458 7.70 36.83 1.96
CA LYS A 458 7.25 35.45 2.26
C LYS A 458 8.45 34.50 2.39
N LEU A 459 9.48 34.67 1.57
CA LEU A 459 10.72 33.90 1.67
C LEU A 459 11.46 34.21 2.99
N GLU A 460 11.51 35.48 3.39
CA GLU A 460 12.05 35.89 4.70
C GLU A 460 11.26 35.25 5.84
N GLN A 461 9.93 35.28 5.80
CA GLN A 461 9.07 34.62 6.80
C GLN A 461 9.30 33.10 6.87
N VAL A 462 9.45 32.43 5.72
CA VAL A 462 9.77 30.99 5.69
C VAL A 462 11.13 30.75 6.32
N LEU A 463 12.16 31.53 5.94
CA LEU A 463 13.51 31.35 6.47
C LEU A 463 13.59 31.61 7.97
N GLU A 464 12.97 32.67 8.49
CA GLU A 464 12.96 32.97 9.92
C GLU A 464 12.39 31.81 10.73
N ARG A 465 11.18 31.34 10.36
CA ARG A 465 10.51 30.21 11.03
C ARG A 465 11.31 28.91 10.89
N SER A 466 11.80 28.61 9.70
CA SER A 466 12.59 27.40 9.47
C SER A 466 13.92 27.43 10.22
N LEU A 467 14.59 28.58 10.34
CA LEU A 467 15.83 28.72 11.10
C LEU A 467 15.61 28.63 12.62
N GLU A 468 14.52 29.19 13.13
CA GLU A 468 14.12 29.03 14.54
C GLU A 468 13.93 27.57 14.90
N ASN A 469 13.20 26.84 14.06
CA ASN A 469 12.95 25.41 14.25
C ASN A 469 14.24 24.60 14.07
N PHE A 470 15.00 24.87 13.00
CA PHE A 470 16.25 24.19 12.70
C PHE A 470 17.27 24.33 13.82
N GLY A 471 17.28 25.47 14.53
CA GLY A 471 18.15 25.74 15.67
C GLY A 471 17.62 25.30 17.04
N ASN A 472 16.40 24.77 17.15
CA ASN A 472 15.80 24.43 18.43
C ASN A 472 16.40 23.13 18.99
N LYS A 473 17.03 23.20 20.17
CA LYS A 473 17.71 22.05 20.81
C LYS A 473 16.78 20.85 21.05
N LEU A 474 15.53 21.09 21.43
CA LEU A 474 14.56 20.02 21.67
C LEU A 474 14.19 19.32 20.36
N GLN A 475 13.98 20.07 19.29
CA GLN A 475 13.66 19.52 17.97
C GLN A 475 14.85 18.77 17.35
N ILE A 476 16.08 19.29 17.51
CA ILE A 476 17.29 18.58 17.06
C ILE A 476 17.41 17.20 17.71
N GLN A 477 16.99 17.06 18.97
CA GLN A 477 17.02 15.80 19.71
C GLN A 477 15.83 14.88 19.41
N ARG A 478 14.62 15.43 19.20
CA ARG A 478 13.37 14.66 19.14
C ARG A 478 12.78 14.48 17.75
N ASP A 479 13.17 15.30 16.77
CA ASP A 479 12.66 15.19 15.41
C ASP A 479 13.43 14.10 14.65
N ALA A 480 12.71 13.27 13.89
CA ALA A 480 13.33 12.27 13.01
C ALA A 480 14.26 12.93 11.97
N ILE A 481 15.32 12.22 11.56
CA ILE A 481 16.31 12.72 10.58
C ILE A 481 15.63 13.26 9.32
N LEU A 482 14.63 12.56 8.78
CA LEU A 482 13.92 12.97 7.56
C LEU A 482 13.24 14.35 7.71
N GLN A 483 12.72 14.66 8.89
CA GLN A 483 12.14 15.97 9.19
C GLN A 483 13.23 17.06 9.27
N GLN A 484 14.36 16.77 9.90
CA GLN A 484 15.48 17.71 9.98
C GLN A 484 16.07 18.00 8.59
N GLU A 485 16.18 16.97 7.75
CA GLU A 485 16.58 17.06 6.34
C GLU A 485 15.61 17.91 5.52
N SER A 486 14.31 17.69 5.67
CA SER A 486 13.28 18.50 4.98
C SER A 486 13.36 19.99 5.32
N THR A 487 13.70 20.30 6.58
CA THR A 487 13.87 21.68 7.06
C THR A 487 15.14 22.29 6.46
N ALA A 488 16.26 21.55 6.43
CA ALA A 488 17.50 21.99 5.81
C ALA A 488 17.33 22.23 4.29
N GLN A 489 16.63 21.34 3.57
CA GLN A 489 16.30 21.53 2.15
C GLN A 489 15.52 22.83 1.92
N THR A 490 14.52 23.09 2.77
CA THR A 490 13.69 24.30 2.70
C THR A 490 14.53 25.56 2.91
N ILE A 491 15.43 25.55 3.91
CA ILE A 491 16.35 26.66 4.20
C ILE A 491 17.28 26.92 3.00
N LEU A 492 17.92 25.89 2.46
CA LEU A 492 18.87 26.02 1.34
C LEU A 492 18.18 26.55 0.07
N LEU A 493 17.00 26.00 -0.27
CA LEU A 493 16.21 26.46 -1.40
C LEU A 493 15.79 27.93 -1.22
N ALA A 494 15.24 28.28 -0.05
CA ALA A 494 14.74 29.62 0.22
C ALA A 494 15.86 30.68 0.23
N PHE A 495 17.05 30.37 0.79
CA PHE A 495 18.23 31.25 0.71
C PHE A 495 18.68 31.46 -0.73
N GLY A 496 18.67 30.40 -1.55
CA GLY A 496 18.97 30.51 -2.97
C GLY A 496 18.05 31.51 -3.67
N TYR A 497 16.73 31.38 -3.52
CA TYR A 497 15.77 32.29 -4.14
C TYR A 497 15.89 33.71 -3.59
N LEU A 498 16.03 33.88 -2.28
CA LEU A 498 16.16 35.19 -1.66
C LEU A 498 17.45 35.91 -2.11
N SER A 499 18.58 35.20 -2.26
CA SER A 499 19.85 35.78 -2.73
C SER A 499 19.73 36.41 -4.12
N ARG A 500 18.87 35.85 -4.97
CA ARG A 500 18.59 36.35 -6.32
C ARG A 500 17.64 37.54 -6.33
N LEU A 501 16.75 37.68 -5.34
CA LEU A 501 15.84 38.82 -5.20
C LEU A 501 16.50 39.99 -4.48
N ASP A 502 17.04 39.74 -3.28
CA ASP A 502 17.69 40.72 -2.43
C ASP A 502 18.86 40.10 -1.67
N HIS A 503 20.04 40.29 -2.24
CA HIS A 503 21.30 39.86 -1.65
C HIS A 503 21.59 40.52 -0.28
N ARG A 504 21.06 41.73 -0.02
CA ARG A 504 21.26 42.42 1.26
C ARG A 504 20.49 41.73 2.37
N SER A 505 19.25 41.31 2.12
CA SER A 505 18.46 40.53 3.08
C SER A 505 19.14 39.22 3.45
N VAL A 506 19.74 38.50 2.49
CA VAL A 506 20.49 37.27 2.80
C VAL A 506 21.68 37.56 3.70
N LYS A 507 22.43 38.64 3.45
CA LYS A 507 23.55 39.06 4.30
C LYS A 507 23.10 39.46 5.70
N ASN A 508 21.96 40.13 5.83
CA ASN A 508 21.39 40.47 7.13
C ASN A 508 20.95 39.21 7.90
N LEU A 509 20.34 38.24 7.20
CA LEU A 509 19.85 37.02 7.81
C LEU A 509 20.97 36.05 8.20
N SER A 510 22.04 35.95 7.39
CA SER A 510 23.23 35.16 7.75
C SER A 510 23.98 35.75 8.95
N GLY A 511 23.94 37.08 9.13
CA GLY A 511 24.46 37.74 10.33
C GLY A 511 23.50 37.75 11.53
N SER A 512 22.27 37.24 11.38
CA SER A 512 21.26 37.28 12.44
C SER A 512 21.61 36.36 13.61
N SER A 513 21.20 36.74 14.82
CA SER A 513 21.36 35.90 16.01
C SER A 513 20.66 34.55 15.87
N THR A 514 19.54 34.50 15.12
CA THR A 514 18.78 33.27 14.87
C THR A 514 19.59 32.29 14.03
N PHE A 515 20.22 32.74 12.94
CA PHE A 515 21.07 31.90 12.09
C PHE A 515 22.31 31.39 12.85
N VAL A 516 23.05 32.30 13.49
CA VAL A 516 24.26 31.92 14.24
C VAL A 516 23.93 30.92 15.34
N ARG A 517 22.86 31.17 16.12
CA ARG A 517 22.39 30.23 17.15
C ARG A 517 21.98 28.88 16.55
N ALA A 518 21.31 28.88 15.39
CA ALA A 518 20.89 27.64 14.75
C ALA A 518 22.09 26.78 14.32
N VAL A 519 23.09 27.40 13.68
CA VAL A 519 24.33 26.72 13.31
C VAL A 519 25.07 26.25 14.56
N SER A 520 25.27 27.10 15.58
CA SER A 520 25.96 26.71 16.82
C SER A 520 25.28 25.54 17.55
N ASN A 521 23.95 25.55 17.67
CA ASN A 521 23.22 24.46 18.31
C ASN A 521 23.31 23.15 17.52
N ARG A 522 23.31 23.22 16.19
CA ARG A 522 23.51 22.05 15.31
C ARG A 522 24.93 21.50 15.41
N LEU A 523 25.94 22.37 15.46
CA LEU A 523 27.33 21.95 15.62
C LEU A 523 27.57 21.27 16.98
N ALA A 524 26.89 21.76 18.03
CA ALA A 524 26.92 21.18 19.37
C ALA A 524 26.07 19.90 19.53
N ALA A 525 25.34 19.47 18.49
CA ALA A 525 24.53 18.26 18.58
C ALA A 525 25.41 16.99 18.67
N SER A 526 24.96 16.02 19.47
CA SER A 526 25.59 14.70 19.58
C SER A 526 25.38 13.85 18.33
N VAL A 527 24.24 14.03 17.63
CA VAL A 527 23.89 13.31 16.40
C VAL A 527 24.74 13.80 15.20
N PRO A 528 25.55 12.93 14.57
CA PRO A 528 26.43 13.33 13.46
C PRO A 528 25.68 13.94 12.27
N ARG A 529 24.54 13.35 11.89
CA ARG A 529 23.72 13.85 10.77
C ARG A 529 23.19 15.27 11.04
N ALA A 530 22.77 15.57 12.26
CA ALA A 530 22.31 16.90 12.64
C ALA A 530 23.45 17.94 12.57
N ARG A 531 24.67 17.55 12.97
CA ARG A 531 25.88 18.37 12.84
C ARG A 531 26.22 18.63 11.38
N LEU A 532 26.21 17.60 10.54
CA LEU A 532 26.47 17.70 9.10
C LEU A 532 25.49 18.66 8.41
N LEU A 533 24.19 18.57 8.69
CA LEU A 533 23.21 19.52 8.16
C LEU A 533 23.51 20.96 8.58
N GLY A 534 23.95 21.17 9.83
CA GLY A 534 24.40 22.49 10.31
C GLY A 534 25.61 23.02 9.55
N MET A 535 26.62 22.17 9.31
CA MET A 535 27.80 22.50 8.52
C MET A 535 27.44 22.84 7.08
N ILE A 536 26.61 22.01 6.43
CA ILE A 536 26.14 22.22 5.05
C ILE A 536 25.42 23.57 4.92
N VAL A 537 24.47 23.88 5.80
CA VAL A 537 23.74 25.15 5.77
C VAL A 537 24.69 26.33 5.98
N ALA A 538 25.62 26.22 6.94
CA ALA A 538 26.60 27.28 7.21
C ALA A 538 27.52 27.55 6.01
N VAL A 539 28.12 26.50 5.42
CA VAL A 539 29.00 26.64 4.26
C VAL A 539 28.23 27.11 3.02
N ALA A 540 27.02 26.59 2.77
CA ALA A 540 26.21 27.00 1.62
C ALA A 540 25.84 28.49 1.69
N VAL A 541 25.45 28.99 2.86
CA VAL A 541 25.13 30.42 3.05
C VAL A 541 26.38 31.29 3.01
N SER A 542 27.50 30.83 3.58
CA SER A 542 28.79 31.52 3.45
C SER A 542 29.23 31.63 1.98
N LYS A 543 29.08 30.56 1.18
CA LYS A 543 29.33 30.60 -0.28
C LYS A 543 28.46 31.61 -1.02
N LEU A 544 27.27 31.94 -0.50
CA LEU A 544 26.42 32.97 -1.09
C LEU A 544 26.88 34.39 -0.71
N VAL A 545 27.25 34.62 0.55
CA VAL A 545 27.41 35.97 1.12
C VAL A 545 28.86 36.44 1.16
N ASP A 546 29.78 35.52 1.46
CA ASP A 546 31.19 35.81 1.67
C ASP A 546 31.97 35.74 0.34
N PRO A 547 33.04 36.53 0.19
CA PRO A 547 33.90 36.44 -0.98
C PRO A 547 34.64 35.08 -1.00
N PRO A 548 35.08 34.58 -2.17
CA PRO A 548 35.59 33.22 -2.34
C PRO A 548 36.81 32.89 -1.46
N ASP A 549 37.57 33.91 -1.05
CA ASP A 549 38.72 33.83 -0.15
C ASP A 549 38.34 33.71 1.34
N LYS A 550 37.09 34.01 1.70
CA LYS A 550 36.58 33.99 3.09
C LYS A 550 35.43 33.02 3.33
N VAL A 551 35.16 32.15 2.37
CA VAL A 551 34.13 31.11 2.52
C VAL A 551 34.50 30.19 3.68
N MET A 552 33.53 29.97 4.58
CA MET A 552 33.68 29.08 5.71
C MET A 552 34.01 27.65 5.25
N ASN A 553 35.07 27.05 5.81
CA ASN A 553 35.45 25.66 5.57
C ASN A 553 35.75 24.97 6.91
N PHE A 554 35.08 23.84 7.15
CA PHE A 554 35.27 23.04 8.37
C PHE A 554 36.40 22.00 8.24
N GLY A 555 36.87 21.68 7.02
CA GLY A 555 37.97 20.73 6.79
C GLY A 555 37.66 19.29 7.25
N VAL A 556 36.41 18.85 7.09
CA VAL A 556 35.96 17.51 7.51
C VAL A 556 35.68 16.66 6.26
N GLU A 557 36.12 15.40 6.25
CA GLU A 557 35.95 14.47 5.11
C GLU A 557 34.49 14.37 4.63
N GLU A 558 33.53 14.42 5.55
CA GLU A 558 32.09 14.38 5.25
C GLU A 558 31.61 15.55 4.37
N MET A 559 32.27 16.71 4.47
CA MET A 559 31.96 17.92 3.68
C MET A 559 32.61 17.92 2.29
N GLU A 560 33.60 17.05 2.08
CA GLU A 560 34.29 16.85 0.79
C GLU A 560 33.60 15.77 -0.06
N GLY A 561 32.64 15.05 0.50
CA GLY A 561 31.87 14.02 -0.20
C GLY A 561 30.84 14.57 -1.20
N GLU A 562 30.51 13.75 -2.20
CA GLU A 562 29.53 14.09 -3.26
C GLU A 562 28.16 14.50 -2.70
N GLU A 563 27.73 13.88 -1.60
CA GLU A 563 26.47 14.21 -0.95
C GLU A 563 26.44 15.67 -0.48
N ALA A 564 27.46 16.11 0.27
CA ALA A 564 27.52 17.48 0.77
C ALA A 564 27.50 18.51 -0.37
N GLU A 565 28.19 18.22 -1.48
CA GLU A 565 28.15 19.06 -2.68
C GLU A 565 26.75 19.14 -3.32
N GLN A 566 26.04 18.01 -3.38
CA GLN A 566 24.68 17.96 -3.91
C GLN A 566 23.71 18.79 -3.04
N TRP A 567 23.83 18.69 -1.71
CA TRP A 567 23.04 19.48 -0.77
C TRP A 567 23.35 20.97 -0.88
N MET A 568 24.63 21.37 -0.90
CA MET A 568 25.01 22.77 -1.12
C MET A 568 24.51 23.29 -2.49
N GLY A 569 24.43 22.42 -3.49
CA GLY A 569 23.89 22.71 -4.81
C GLY A 569 22.41 23.10 -4.83
N LEU A 570 21.63 22.79 -3.79
CA LEU A 570 20.20 23.14 -3.72
C LEU A 570 19.98 24.66 -3.79
N VAL A 571 20.92 25.46 -3.29
CA VAL A 571 20.90 26.92 -3.36
C VAL A 571 20.89 27.43 -4.82
N ASN A 572 21.48 26.67 -5.74
CA ASN A 572 21.60 27.04 -7.14
C ASN A 572 20.39 26.64 -7.99
N ILE A 573 19.43 25.90 -7.42
CA ILE A 573 18.22 25.48 -8.14
C ILE A 573 17.36 26.70 -8.48
N GLN A 574 16.87 26.72 -9.71
CA GLN A 574 16.02 27.79 -10.26
C GLN A 574 14.79 27.18 -10.93
N ASP A 575 13.78 26.91 -10.12
CA ASP A 575 12.46 26.53 -10.57
C ASP A 575 11.58 27.76 -10.71
N ALA A 576 10.71 27.75 -11.71
CA ALA A 576 9.72 28.80 -11.94
C ALA A 576 8.33 28.16 -12.04
N VAL A 577 7.30 28.97 -11.78
CA VAL A 577 5.91 28.56 -12.01
C VAL A 577 5.69 28.39 -13.51
N GLY A 578 5.40 27.15 -13.93
CA GLY A 578 5.26 26.77 -15.32
C GLY A 578 3.80 26.79 -15.81
N SER A 579 3.44 25.83 -16.66
CA SER A 579 2.09 25.65 -17.20
C SER A 579 1.56 24.25 -16.89
N LEU A 580 0.24 24.11 -16.72
CA LEU A 580 -0.42 22.81 -16.51
C LEU A 580 -0.19 21.82 -17.67
N GLU A 581 0.14 22.30 -18.86
CA GLU A 581 0.45 21.47 -20.03
C GLU A 581 1.76 20.68 -19.88
N GLN A 582 2.64 21.11 -18.98
CA GLN A 582 3.90 20.43 -18.65
C GLN A 582 3.69 19.17 -17.80
N LEU A 583 2.49 18.97 -17.27
CA LEU A 583 2.11 17.73 -16.60
C LEU A 583 1.70 16.71 -17.67
N PRO A 584 2.46 15.61 -17.88
CA PRO A 584 2.16 14.65 -18.92
C PRO A 584 0.74 14.08 -18.73
N LYS A 585 -0.14 14.35 -19.70
CA LYS A 585 -1.46 13.74 -19.76
C LYS A 585 -1.25 12.25 -19.98
N LYS A 586 -1.48 11.42 -18.95
CA LYS A 586 -1.58 9.98 -19.15
C LYS A 586 -2.80 9.77 -20.05
N ILE A 587 -2.57 9.61 -21.35
CA ILE A 587 -3.62 9.23 -22.30
C ILE A 587 -4.03 7.83 -21.85
N VAL A 588 -5.13 7.73 -21.11
CA VAL A 588 -5.91 6.50 -21.12
C VAL A 588 -6.42 6.44 -22.55
N GLU A 589 -5.71 5.73 -23.42
CA GLU A 589 -6.28 5.41 -24.72
C GLU A 589 -7.57 4.65 -24.42
N PRO A 590 -8.75 5.18 -24.77
CA PRO A 590 -9.91 4.34 -24.77
C PRO A 590 -9.61 3.25 -25.79
N LEU A 591 -9.62 1.99 -25.36
CA LEU A 591 -9.62 0.82 -26.24
C LEU A 591 -10.63 1.09 -27.35
N LYS A 592 -10.13 1.55 -28.50
CA LYS A 592 -10.95 1.67 -29.71
C LYS A 592 -11.30 0.25 -30.06
N LYS A 593 -12.53 -0.17 -29.74
CA LYS A 593 -13.16 -1.35 -30.35
C LYS A 593 -13.09 -1.12 -31.87
N ARG A 594 -12.08 -1.70 -32.52
CA ARG A 594 -12.07 -1.78 -33.99
C ARG A 594 -13.28 -2.64 -34.37
N PRO A 595 -14.14 -2.19 -35.30
CA PRO A 595 -15.21 -3.02 -35.79
C PRO A 595 -14.60 -4.26 -36.46
N LEU A 596 -15.15 -5.44 -36.13
CA LEU A 596 -14.82 -6.72 -36.74
C LEU A 596 -14.94 -6.62 -38.27
N GLN A 597 -13.81 -6.48 -38.95
CA GLN A 597 -13.73 -6.78 -40.38
C GLN A 597 -13.39 -8.27 -40.53
N LYS A 598 -14.29 -8.98 -41.20
CA LYS A 598 -14.12 -10.39 -41.58
C LYS A 598 -12.80 -10.56 -42.35
N PRO A 599 -12.04 -11.66 -42.12
CA PRO A 599 -10.78 -11.88 -42.80
C PRO A 599 -11.00 -12.06 -44.31
N PRO A 600 -10.31 -11.32 -45.19
CA PRO A 600 -10.29 -11.65 -46.60
C PRO A 600 -9.37 -12.87 -46.83
N ARG A 601 -9.87 -13.79 -47.66
CA ARG A 601 -9.17 -14.99 -48.12
C ARG A 601 -7.82 -14.63 -48.76
N ILE A 602 -6.74 -15.22 -48.25
CA ILE A 602 -5.41 -15.12 -48.84
C ILE A 602 -5.35 -16.07 -50.05
N SER A 603 -5.07 -15.50 -51.22
CA SER A 603 -4.58 -16.22 -52.41
C SER A 603 -3.08 -15.93 -52.57
N PRO A 604 -2.27 -16.88 -53.09
CA PRO A 604 -0.83 -16.78 -53.06
C PRO A 604 -0.32 -15.82 -54.16
N ARG A 605 0.58 -14.90 -53.82
CA ARG A 605 1.36 -14.14 -54.83
C ARG A 605 2.86 -14.35 -54.64
N LYS A 606 3.50 -14.51 -55.81
CA LYS A 606 4.87 -14.95 -56.10
C LYS A 606 5.96 -14.12 -55.41
N ARG A 607 7.01 -14.82 -54.97
CA ARG A 607 8.32 -14.27 -54.59
C ARG A 607 9.03 -13.74 -55.85
N VAL A 608 9.63 -12.56 -55.73
CA VAL A 608 10.71 -12.08 -56.61
C VAL A 608 11.95 -11.90 -55.74
N SER A 609 13.03 -12.52 -56.18
CA SER A 609 14.38 -12.54 -55.62
C SER A 609 15.13 -11.23 -55.87
N THR A 610 15.89 -10.76 -54.88
CA THR A 610 17.09 -9.95 -55.11
C THR A 610 18.18 -10.39 -54.12
N GLU A 611 19.40 -10.56 -54.65
CA GLU A 611 20.59 -11.14 -54.04
C GLU A 611 21.26 -10.24 -52.98
N PRO A 612 22.03 -10.81 -52.04
CA PRO A 612 23.02 -10.07 -51.25
C PRO A 612 24.46 -10.36 -51.72
N ARG A 613 25.25 -9.30 -51.93
CA ARG A 613 26.73 -9.35 -52.01
C ARG A 613 27.36 -9.12 -50.63
N PRO A 614 28.48 -9.78 -50.28
CA PRO A 614 29.11 -9.67 -48.96
C PRO A 614 30.24 -8.63 -48.95
N GLN A 615 30.36 -7.86 -47.86
CA GLN A 615 31.62 -7.25 -47.44
C GLN A 615 31.78 -7.37 -45.93
N ALA A 616 32.96 -7.84 -45.54
CA ALA A 616 33.38 -8.17 -44.18
C ALA A 616 34.17 -7.02 -43.54
N SER A 617 34.12 -6.92 -42.21
CA SER A 617 35.19 -6.38 -41.34
C SER A 617 35.05 -7.06 -39.97
N LYS A 618 35.97 -7.99 -39.63
CA LYS A 618 37.27 -7.83 -38.94
C LYS A 618 37.13 -7.96 -37.42
N ILE A 619 37.30 -9.18 -36.93
CA ILE A 619 37.61 -9.51 -35.53
C ILE A 619 39.10 -9.87 -35.49
N VAL A 620 39.83 -9.27 -34.55
CA VAL A 620 41.27 -9.44 -34.31
C VAL A 620 41.49 -10.71 -33.50
N ALA A 621 42.28 -11.64 -34.05
CA ALA A 621 42.89 -12.75 -33.33
C ALA A 621 44.36 -12.40 -33.02
N ILE A 622 44.83 -12.87 -31.87
CA ILE A 622 46.17 -12.66 -31.32
C ILE A 622 47.18 -13.54 -32.07
N GLU A 623 48.29 -12.92 -32.50
CA GLU A 623 49.45 -13.53 -33.17
C GLU A 623 50.29 -14.40 -32.21
N GLU A 624 50.56 -15.64 -32.61
CA GLU A 624 51.74 -16.41 -32.20
C GLU A 624 52.80 -16.31 -33.31
N LEU A 625 54.03 -15.96 -32.93
CA LEU A 625 55.18 -15.79 -33.81
C LEU A 625 55.79 -17.14 -34.21
N SER A 626 56.19 -17.24 -35.48
CA SER A 626 57.08 -18.29 -36.01
C SER A 626 58.53 -17.81 -35.97
N ASP A 627 59.50 -18.71 -35.75
CA ASP A 627 60.50 -19.00 -36.79
C ASP A 627 61.55 -20.08 -36.41
N SER A 628 61.78 -20.94 -37.40
CA SER A 628 63.03 -21.58 -37.84
C SER A 628 63.66 -22.81 -37.15
N ASP A 629 63.80 -23.82 -38.02
CA ASP A 629 64.94 -24.73 -38.24
C ASP A 629 64.96 -26.17 -37.68
N GLY A 630 64.91 -27.14 -38.61
CA GLY A 630 65.91 -28.22 -38.60
C GLY A 630 65.43 -29.69 -38.71
N ARG A 631 65.39 -30.19 -39.96
CA ARG A 631 65.75 -31.55 -40.45
C ARG A 631 64.69 -32.67 -40.63
N PRO A 632 64.92 -33.58 -41.61
CA PRO A 632 63.88 -34.34 -42.33
C PRO A 632 63.95 -35.87 -42.09
N SER A 633 62.89 -36.63 -42.45
CA SER A 633 63.00 -37.95 -43.11
C SER A 633 61.63 -38.59 -43.43
N ALA A 634 61.42 -38.81 -44.74
CA ALA A 634 60.79 -39.90 -45.51
C ALA A 634 59.78 -40.94 -44.94
N ALA A 635 58.93 -41.38 -45.90
CA ALA A 635 58.20 -42.66 -46.01
C ALA A 635 56.96 -42.84 -45.11
N GLU A 636 55.83 -43.45 -45.47
CA GLU A 636 55.37 -44.22 -46.64
C GLU A 636 53.83 -44.38 -46.51
N GLU A 637 53.21 -45.09 -47.46
CA GLU A 637 51.80 -45.16 -47.88
C GLU A 637 50.80 -45.87 -46.91
N GLU A 638 49.51 -45.62 -47.21
CA GLU A 638 48.27 -46.42 -47.06
C GLU A 638 48.16 -47.59 -46.05
N ASP A 639 47.07 -47.64 -45.25
CA ASP A 639 45.92 -48.56 -45.44
C ASP A 639 45.05 -48.77 -44.14
N ASP A 640 43.74 -48.95 -44.36
CA ASP A 640 42.73 -49.67 -43.56
C ASP A 640 42.35 -49.21 -42.12
N LEU A 641 41.42 -48.26 -41.98
CA LEU A 641 40.62 -48.08 -40.75
C LEU A 641 39.17 -48.54 -40.96
N ARG A 642 38.86 -49.73 -40.43
CA ARG A 642 37.52 -50.35 -40.48
C ARG A 642 36.49 -49.60 -39.61
N PRO A 643 35.25 -49.39 -40.07
CA PRO A 643 34.17 -48.82 -39.27
C PRO A 643 33.70 -49.77 -38.14
N TYR A 644 33.60 -49.25 -36.92
CA TYR A 644 33.03 -49.96 -35.77
C TYR A 644 31.49 -50.09 -35.88
N PRO A 645 30.88 -51.23 -35.46
CA PRO A 645 29.43 -51.36 -35.37
C PRO A 645 28.88 -50.60 -34.14
N ARG A 646 27.70 -49.99 -34.31
CA ARG A 646 26.99 -49.25 -33.26
C ARG A 646 26.43 -50.22 -32.20
N PRO A 647 26.56 -49.92 -30.90
CA PRO A 647 25.85 -50.65 -29.85
C PRO A 647 24.33 -50.43 -29.97
N ASP A 648 23.59 -51.50 -30.26
CA ASP A 648 22.12 -51.56 -30.15
C ASP A 648 21.72 -51.54 -28.68
N SER A 649 21.67 -50.34 -28.09
CA SER A 649 21.13 -50.09 -26.75
C SER A 649 20.78 -48.61 -26.61
N ASP A 650 19.98 -48.08 -27.52
CA ASP A 650 19.28 -46.82 -27.27
C ASP A 650 18.02 -47.14 -26.44
N PRO A 651 17.95 -46.75 -25.15
CA PRO A 651 16.74 -46.94 -24.37
C PRO A 651 15.64 -46.04 -24.93
N SER A 652 14.72 -46.64 -25.69
CA SER A 652 13.43 -46.11 -26.16
C SER A 652 13.13 -44.67 -25.74
N ASP A 653 13.47 -43.72 -26.62
CA ASP A 653 12.83 -42.42 -26.70
C ASP A 653 11.33 -42.67 -26.91
N SER A 654 10.58 -42.59 -25.81
CA SER A 654 9.18 -42.97 -25.75
C SER A 654 8.36 -41.80 -26.28
N ASP A 655 8.07 -41.86 -27.58
CA ASP A 655 6.91 -41.24 -28.23
C ASP A 655 6.55 -39.82 -27.74
N GLU A 656 7.43 -38.83 -27.94
CA GLU A 656 6.96 -37.46 -28.16
C GLU A 656 6.43 -37.37 -29.60
N ASP A 657 5.15 -37.68 -29.78
CA ASP A 657 4.40 -37.49 -31.02
C ASP A 657 4.67 -36.07 -31.59
N PRO A 658 5.31 -35.93 -32.77
CA PRO A 658 5.62 -34.63 -33.36
C PRO A 658 4.37 -33.82 -33.76
N THR A 659 3.18 -34.42 -33.67
CA THR A 659 1.89 -33.72 -33.81
C THR A 659 1.39 -33.08 -32.50
N LEU A 660 1.97 -33.43 -31.34
CA LEU A 660 1.69 -32.81 -30.03
C LEU A 660 2.63 -31.66 -29.67
N VAL A 661 3.61 -31.33 -30.53
CA VAL A 661 4.47 -30.16 -30.36
C VAL A 661 3.63 -28.89 -30.51
N ASN A 662 3.19 -28.33 -29.38
CA ASN A 662 2.60 -27.01 -29.31
C ASN A 662 3.61 -25.95 -29.79
N ARG A 663 3.57 -25.60 -31.08
CA ARG A 663 4.38 -24.53 -31.70
C ARG A 663 4.14 -23.14 -31.10
N ASN A 664 3.14 -23.00 -30.23
CA ASN A 664 2.78 -21.77 -29.52
C ASN A 664 3.32 -21.72 -28.09
N LYS A 665 4.37 -22.48 -27.73
CA LYS A 665 4.98 -22.37 -26.40
C LYS A 665 5.70 -21.01 -26.26
N PRO A 666 5.38 -20.19 -25.24
CA PRO A 666 6.00 -18.89 -25.10
C PRO A 666 7.50 -19.02 -24.83
N ALA A 667 8.30 -18.10 -25.39
CA ALA A 667 9.75 -18.09 -25.25
C ALA A 667 10.18 -17.29 -24.00
N PRO A 668 11.21 -17.75 -23.26
CA PRO A 668 11.67 -17.06 -22.07
C PRO A 668 12.29 -15.69 -22.43
N PRO A 669 12.06 -14.65 -21.61
CA PRO A 669 12.60 -13.32 -21.87
C PRO A 669 14.13 -13.30 -21.68
N VAL A 670 14.84 -12.64 -22.59
CA VAL A 670 16.31 -12.44 -22.53
C VAL A 670 16.68 -11.02 -22.08
N TYR A 671 15.77 -10.07 -22.28
CA TYR A 671 15.93 -8.66 -21.95
C TYR A 671 14.92 -8.25 -20.86
N ILE A 672 15.30 -7.31 -20.01
CA ILE A 672 14.44 -6.74 -18.96
C ILE A 672 13.22 -6.05 -19.59
N THR A 673 13.41 -5.37 -20.73
CA THR A 673 12.29 -4.76 -21.48
C THR A 673 11.31 -5.81 -22.03
N SER A 674 11.81 -6.97 -22.47
CA SER A 674 10.97 -8.10 -22.87
C SER A 674 10.24 -8.71 -21.68
N LEU A 675 10.92 -8.84 -20.53
CA LEU A 675 10.32 -9.32 -19.29
C LEU A 675 9.14 -8.43 -18.86
N ILE A 676 9.32 -7.09 -18.87
CA ILE A 676 8.25 -6.13 -18.57
C ILE A 676 7.06 -6.31 -19.52
N LYS A 677 7.32 -6.45 -20.83
CA LYS A 677 6.25 -6.66 -21.81
C LYS A 677 5.46 -7.95 -21.54
N GLN A 678 6.15 -9.03 -21.18
CA GLN A 678 5.52 -10.32 -20.90
C GLN A 678 4.75 -10.31 -19.57
N LEU A 679 5.24 -9.62 -18.53
CA LEU A 679 4.54 -9.47 -17.25
C LEU A 679 3.23 -8.66 -17.37
N ASN A 680 3.16 -7.73 -18.33
CA ASN A 680 1.97 -6.90 -18.58
C ASN A 680 1.07 -7.47 -19.69
N ALA A 681 1.16 -8.76 -20.02
CA ALA A 681 0.34 -9.37 -21.06
C ALA A 681 -1.07 -9.71 -20.53
N ASP A 682 -2.05 -8.83 -20.79
CA ASP A 682 -3.42 -8.90 -20.22
C ASP A 682 -4.27 -10.12 -20.64
N ASN A 683 -3.82 -10.96 -21.59
CA ASN A 683 -4.63 -12.07 -22.13
C ASN A 683 -3.86 -13.39 -22.32
N ASP A 684 -2.65 -13.52 -21.75
CA ASP A 684 -1.82 -14.71 -21.97
C ASP A 684 -1.18 -15.21 -20.65
N PRO A 685 -1.96 -15.93 -19.81
CA PRO A 685 -1.50 -16.48 -18.54
C PRO A 685 -0.20 -17.30 -18.62
N PRO A 686 0.03 -18.20 -19.60
CA PRO A 686 1.26 -18.97 -19.67
C PRO A 686 2.50 -18.12 -20.00
N VAL A 687 2.35 -17.00 -20.70
CA VAL A 687 3.44 -16.02 -20.92
C VAL A 687 3.82 -15.36 -19.60
N VAL A 688 2.84 -14.90 -18.82
CA VAL A 688 3.06 -14.26 -17.52
C VAL A 688 3.70 -15.23 -16.53
N GLU A 689 3.25 -16.48 -16.51
CA GLU A 689 3.84 -17.55 -15.70
C GLU A 689 5.31 -17.80 -16.05
N LEU A 690 5.65 -17.92 -17.35
CA LEU A 690 7.03 -18.12 -17.78
C LEU A 690 7.90 -16.92 -17.43
N ALA A 691 7.38 -15.70 -17.61
CA ALA A 691 8.06 -14.46 -17.24
C ALA A 691 8.37 -14.40 -15.74
N LEU A 692 7.41 -14.75 -14.88
CA LEU A 692 7.62 -14.79 -13.42
C LEU A 692 8.67 -15.82 -13.00
N LYS A 693 8.62 -17.03 -13.56
CA LYS A 693 9.61 -18.09 -13.24
C LYS A 693 11.03 -17.72 -13.68
N THR A 694 11.16 -16.97 -14.78
CA THR A 694 12.47 -16.56 -15.33
C THR A 694 13.00 -15.24 -14.75
N ALA A 695 12.13 -14.41 -14.14
CA ALA A 695 12.51 -13.09 -13.63
C ALA A 695 13.68 -13.12 -12.63
N PRO A 696 13.69 -13.94 -11.55
CA PRO A 696 14.74 -13.85 -10.53
C PRO A 696 16.15 -14.12 -11.09
N SER A 697 16.30 -15.13 -11.95
CA SER A 697 17.59 -15.49 -12.53
C SER A 697 18.04 -14.47 -13.57
N LEU A 698 17.11 -13.94 -14.38
CA LEU A 698 17.42 -12.92 -15.38
C LEU A 698 17.87 -11.60 -14.73
N ILE A 699 17.18 -11.15 -13.68
CA ILE A 699 17.52 -9.91 -12.95
C ILE A 699 18.93 -10.01 -12.37
N ARG A 700 19.25 -11.11 -11.68
CA ARG A 700 20.59 -11.33 -11.10
C ARG A 700 21.68 -11.36 -12.17
N ARG A 701 21.43 -12.04 -13.30
CA ARG A 701 22.37 -12.07 -14.43
C ARG A 701 22.60 -10.69 -15.04
N LYS A 702 21.58 -9.83 -15.03
CA LYS A 702 21.62 -8.47 -15.59
C LYS A 702 22.04 -7.39 -14.58
N ALA A 703 22.32 -7.75 -13.32
CA ALA A 703 22.68 -6.79 -12.28
C ALA A 703 23.91 -5.92 -12.61
N ASN A 704 24.92 -6.56 -13.24
CA ASN A 704 26.19 -5.93 -13.64
C ASN A 704 26.37 -5.88 -15.17
N PHE A 705 25.33 -6.18 -15.95
CA PHE A 705 25.41 -6.24 -17.41
C PHE A 705 24.87 -4.95 -18.04
N GLY A 706 25.77 -3.99 -18.30
CA GLY A 706 25.42 -2.69 -18.86
C GLY A 706 24.40 -1.91 -18.03
N ASP A 707 23.68 -0.99 -18.66
CA ASP A 707 22.69 -0.10 -18.01
C ASP A 707 21.25 -0.58 -18.18
N GLU A 708 21.04 -1.78 -18.71
CA GLU A 708 19.71 -2.29 -19.03
C GLU A 708 18.82 -2.40 -17.78
N LEU A 709 19.36 -2.94 -16.69
CA LEU A 709 18.60 -3.07 -15.44
C LEU A 709 18.40 -1.68 -14.79
N SER A 710 19.45 -0.87 -14.64
CA SER A 710 19.36 0.44 -13.96
C SER A 710 18.34 1.36 -14.64
N ALA A 711 18.27 1.36 -15.97
CA ALA A 711 17.32 2.16 -16.73
C ALA A 711 15.86 1.71 -16.59
N ASN A 712 15.61 0.43 -16.29
CA ASN A 712 14.26 -0.16 -16.31
C ASN A 712 13.80 -0.72 -14.96
N VAL A 713 14.60 -0.62 -13.90
CA VAL A 713 14.34 -1.30 -12.61
C VAL A 713 13.05 -0.84 -11.96
N PHE A 714 12.73 0.45 -12.00
CA PHE A 714 11.48 0.99 -11.44
C PHE A 714 10.24 0.49 -12.19
N GLN A 715 10.31 0.46 -13.52
CA GLN A 715 9.22 -0.05 -14.35
C GLN A 715 9.02 -1.56 -14.12
N LEU A 716 10.11 -2.32 -14.02
CA LEU A 716 10.08 -3.74 -13.70
C LEU A 716 9.46 -4.00 -12.33
N ALA A 717 9.91 -3.29 -11.28
CA ALA A 717 9.39 -3.44 -9.94
C ALA A 717 7.90 -3.06 -9.87
N SER A 718 7.49 -1.99 -10.56
CA SER A 718 6.07 -1.61 -10.67
C SER A 718 5.24 -2.69 -11.36
N SER A 719 5.74 -3.29 -12.45
CA SER A 719 5.07 -4.42 -13.10
C SER A 719 4.98 -5.64 -12.18
N LEU A 720 6.04 -5.98 -11.45
CA LEU A 720 6.05 -7.10 -10.50
C LEU A 720 5.04 -6.92 -9.36
N VAL A 721 4.87 -5.70 -8.84
CA VAL A 721 3.88 -5.40 -7.80
C VAL A 721 2.45 -5.53 -8.34
N ASN A 722 2.22 -5.15 -9.60
CA ASN A 722 0.90 -5.07 -10.23
C ASN A 722 0.51 -6.27 -11.09
N VAL A 723 1.26 -7.39 -11.04
CA VAL A 723 0.94 -8.58 -11.83
C VAL A 723 -0.47 -9.09 -11.53
N GLN A 724 -1.27 -9.31 -12.57
CA GLN A 724 -2.63 -9.84 -12.50
C GLN A 724 -2.64 -11.38 -12.35
N GLU A 725 -3.70 -11.93 -11.76
CA GLU A 725 -3.80 -13.36 -11.41
C GLU A 725 -3.81 -14.28 -12.65
N GLY A 726 -2.92 -15.28 -12.69
CA GLY A 726 -2.82 -16.22 -13.82
C GLY A 726 -2.22 -17.61 -13.52
N MET A 727 -1.86 -17.92 -12.27
CA MET A 727 -1.26 -19.21 -11.83
C MET A 727 -1.85 -19.62 -10.46
N SER A 728 -1.54 -20.84 -9.98
CA SER A 728 -1.73 -21.20 -8.56
C SER A 728 -1.24 -20.07 -7.66
N ARG A 729 -2.06 -19.72 -6.66
CA ARG A 729 -1.84 -18.53 -5.83
C ARG A 729 -0.49 -18.58 -5.10
N GLU A 730 0.09 -19.74 -4.84
CA GLU A 730 1.29 -19.88 -3.99
C GLU A 730 2.60 -19.76 -4.78
N ASP A 731 2.75 -20.47 -5.90
CA ASP A 731 4.00 -20.46 -6.67
C ASP A 731 4.23 -19.09 -7.34
N MET A 732 3.16 -18.45 -7.80
CA MET A 732 3.19 -17.09 -8.32
C MET A 732 3.73 -16.10 -7.28
N GLN A 733 3.25 -16.22 -6.04
CA GLN A 733 3.65 -15.34 -4.94
C GLN A 733 5.12 -15.58 -4.57
N ARG A 734 5.57 -16.84 -4.58
CA ARG A 734 6.97 -17.19 -4.34
C ARG A 734 7.90 -16.60 -5.40
N SER A 735 7.66 -16.85 -6.69
CA SER A 735 8.51 -16.33 -7.78
C SER A 735 8.48 -14.80 -7.85
N ARG A 736 7.33 -14.18 -7.58
CA ARG A 736 7.19 -12.72 -7.48
C ARG A 736 8.02 -12.15 -6.33
N GLN A 737 7.97 -12.80 -5.16
CA GLN A 737 8.76 -12.42 -4.00
C GLN A 737 10.26 -12.51 -4.28
N GLU A 738 10.72 -13.61 -4.88
CA GLU A 738 12.12 -13.81 -5.28
C GLU A 738 12.58 -12.79 -6.32
N ALA A 739 11.73 -12.46 -7.30
CA ALA A 739 12.04 -11.42 -8.29
C ALA A 739 12.18 -10.04 -7.63
N MET A 740 11.33 -9.72 -6.65
CA MET A 740 11.44 -8.48 -5.89
C MET A 740 12.73 -8.41 -5.06
N ILE A 741 13.09 -9.52 -4.40
CA ILE A 741 14.36 -9.66 -3.68
C ILE A 741 15.54 -9.49 -4.66
N ALA A 742 15.49 -10.13 -5.83
CA ALA A 742 16.52 -10.00 -6.85
C ALA A 742 16.70 -8.55 -7.33
N CYS A 743 15.61 -7.80 -7.53
CA CYS A 743 15.67 -6.36 -7.83
C CYS A 743 16.38 -5.58 -6.72
N LEU A 744 15.99 -5.82 -5.46
CA LEU A 744 16.58 -5.15 -4.31
C LEU A 744 18.08 -5.46 -4.19
N VAL A 745 18.46 -6.73 -4.17
CA VAL A 745 19.86 -7.17 -4.03
C VAL A 745 20.74 -6.67 -5.18
N SER A 746 20.19 -6.56 -6.40
CA SER A 746 20.95 -6.11 -7.57
C SER A 746 21.28 -4.62 -7.54
N LYS A 747 20.37 -3.77 -7.05
CA LYS A 747 20.54 -2.30 -6.98
C LYS A 747 19.97 -1.73 -5.68
N PRO A 748 20.54 -2.05 -4.51
CA PRO A 748 19.87 -1.80 -3.23
C PRO A 748 19.84 -0.32 -2.84
N GLY A 749 20.80 0.50 -3.31
CA GLY A 749 20.80 1.94 -3.04
C GLY A 749 19.63 2.71 -3.69
N VAL A 750 19.05 2.17 -4.76
CA VAL A 750 17.91 2.78 -5.47
C VAL A 750 16.61 2.03 -5.15
N MET A 751 16.67 0.70 -5.10
CA MET A 751 15.50 -0.12 -4.83
C MET A 751 15.05 -0.12 -3.37
N GLY A 752 15.96 0.08 -2.41
CA GLY A 752 15.60 0.20 -1.00
C GLY A 752 14.66 1.37 -0.73
N PRO A 753 15.06 2.62 -1.08
CA PRO A 753 14.21 3.79 -0.92
C PRO A 753 12.90 3.69 -1.70
N TRP A 754 12.93 3.11 -2.90
CA TRP A 754 11.73 2.88 -3.70
C TRP A 754 10.75 1.91 -3.03
N ILE A 755 11.21 0.77 -2.52
CA ILE A 755 10.35 -0.22 -1.84
C ILE A 755 9.74 0.39 -0.58
N VAL A 756 10.54 1.10 0.23
CA VAL A 756 10.07 1.75 1.46
C VAL A 756 9.04 2.83 1.13
N SER A 757 9.28 3.66 0.12
CA SER A 757 8.33 4.70 -0.29
C SER A 757 7.04 4.10 -0.85
N THR A 758 7.15 3.07 -1.67
CA THR A 758 6.03 2.30 -2.21
C THR A 758 5.19 1.67 -1.08
N TYR A 759 5.84 1.20 0.00
CA TYR A 759 5.18 0.66 1.18
C TYR A 759 4.36 1.70 1.95
N PHE A 760 4.77 2.97 2.05
CA PHE A 760 3.99 4.00 2.77
C PHE A 760 3.01 4.75 1.86
N GLU A 761 3.39 5.00 0.61
CA GLU A 761 2.69 5.92 -0.28
C GLU A 761 1.71 5.22 -1.22
N GLY A 762 1.88 3.93 -1.53
CA GLY A 762 1.02 3.27 -2.52
C GLY A 762 -0.33 2.81 -1.96
N ASP A 763 -1.35 2.77 -2.83
CA ASP A 763 -2.68 2.25 -2.50
C ASP A 763 -2.70 0.73 -2.71
N PHE A 764 -2.00 0.00 -1.85
CA PHE A 764 -1.82 -1.45 -1.95
C PHE A 764 -2.63 -2.21 -0.90
N SER A 765 -3.00 -3.45 -1.24
CA SER A 765 -3.55 -4.41 -0.30
C SER A 765 -2.54 -4.76 0.81
N LEU A 766 -3.05 -5.29 1.93
CA LEU A 766 -2.22 -5.76 3.04
C LEU A 766 -1.20 -6.82 2.60
N SER A 767 -1.57 -7.74 1.69
CA SER A 767 -0.69 -8.80 1.19
C SER A 767 0.47 -8.23 0.36
N THR A 768 0.22 -7.24 -0.49
CA THR A 768 1.26 -6.58 -1.28
C THR A 768 2.20 -5.80 -0.37
N ARG A 769 1.68 -5.06 0.61
CA ARG A 769 2.54 -4.37 1.61
C ARG A 769 3.40 -5.36 2.41
N ALA A 770 2.84 -6.50 2.81
CA ALA A 770 3.59 -7.55 3.50
C ALA A 770 4.70 -8.15 2.61
N SER A 771 4.44 -8.34 1.31
CA SER A 771 5.45 -8.82 0.36
C SER A 771 6.64 -7.86 0.21
N LEU A 772 6.37 -6.54 0.21
CA LEU A 772 7.41 -5.49 0.18
C LEU A 772 8.30 -5.54 1.42
N LEU A 773 7.71 -5.60 2.63
CA LEU A 773 8.48 -5.73 3.88
C LEU A 773 9.28 -7.03 3.93
N THR A 774 8.68 -8.14 3.47
CA THR A 774 9.36 -9.44 3.38
C THR A 774 10.53 -9.39 2.39
N ALA A 775 10.41 -8.60 1.31
CA ALA A 775 11.49 -8.45 0.33
C ALA A 775 12.65 -7.66 0.93
N VAL A 776 12.36 -6.63 1.73
CA VAL A 776 13.36 -5.89 2.50
C VAL A 776 14.05 -6.79 3.51
N SER A 777 13.31 -7.54 4.32
CA SER A 777 13.89 -8.38 5.36
C SER A 777 14.77 -9.49 4.77
N LEU A 778 14.28 -10.23 3.78
CA LEU A 778 15.03 -11.34 3.17
C LEU A 778 16.18 -10.83 2.29
N GLY A 779 15.96 -9.75 1.53
CA GLY A 779 17.00 -9.14 0.71
C GLY A 779 18.15 -8.55 1.54
N ALA A 780 17.85 -7.94 2.69
CA ALA A 780 18.88 -7.46 3.61
C ALA A 780 19.74 -8.60 4.18
N ARG A 781 19.11 -9.75 4.49
CA ARG A 781 19.84 -10.93 4.96
C ARG A 781 20.69 -11.55 3.85
N GLU A 782 20.20 -11.59 2.61
CA GLU A 782 20.97 -12.02 1.44
C GLU A 782 22.19 -11.11 1.22
N LEU A 783 22.02 -9.78 1.30
CA LEU A 783 23.11 -8.81 1.21
C LEU A 783 24.15 -8.97 2.34
N ALA A 784 23.67 -9.26 3.55
CA ALA A 784 24.53 -9.51 4.71
C ALA A 784 25.15 -10.92 4.74
N GLY A 785 24.89 -11.75 3.73
CA GLY A 785 25.46 -13.09 3.57
C GLY A 785 24.96 -14.11 4.59
N PHE A 786 23.75 -13.93 5.14
CA PHE A 786 23.11 -14.96 5.95
C PHE A 786 22.42 -15.97 5.04
N ASP A 787 23.03 -17.16 4.94
CA ASP A 787 22.39 -18.34 4.36
C ASP A 787 21.67 -19.08 5.49
N ASP A 788 20.38 -18.78 5.65
CA ASP A 788 19.48 -19.62 6.44
C ASP A 788 18.71 -20.51 5.45
N ASP A 789 18.78 -21.83 5.65
CA ASP A 789 18.06 -22.86 4.86
C ASP A 789 16.52 -22.72 4.89
N VAL A 790 16.02 -21.72 5.61
CA VAL A 790 14.60 -21.43 5.87
C VAL A 790 13.87 -20.93 4.61
N GLY A 791 14.58 -20.65 3.50
CA GLY A 791 13.95 -20.17 2.26
C GLY A 791 14.66 -20.48 0.94
N ARG A 792 15.80 -21.18 0.93
CA ARG A 792 16.50 -21.56 -0.31
C ARG A 792 16.25 -23.01 -0.67
N ILE A 793 15.10 -23.30 -1.27
CA ILE A 793 15.05 -24.38 -2.28
C ILE A 793 15.44 -23.74 -3.61
N SER A 794 16.71 -23.35 -3.74
CA SER A 794 17.28 -22.88 -5.00
C SER A 794 18.48 -23.75 -5.33
N ALA A 795 18.21 -24.83 -6.06
CA ALA A 795 18.98 -25.45 -7.15
C ALA A 795 20.52 -25.64 -7.05
N THR A 796 21.18 -25.40 -5.91
CA THR A 796 22.64 -25.60 -5.78
C THR A 796 23.04 -26.36 -4.51
N GLU A 797 22.14 -27.15 -3.93
CA GLU A 797 22.54 -28.22 -3.02
C GLU A 797 22.43 -29.56 -3.75
N HIS A 798 23.47 -30.38 -3.61
CA HIS A 798 23.54 -31.70 -4.21
C HIS A 798 22.29 -32.52 -3.83
N PRO A 799 21.58 -33.16 -4.77
CA PRO A 799 20.32 -33.87 -4.50
C PRO A 799 20.42 -35.13 -3.61
N ASN A 800 21.56 -35.42 -3.00
CA ASN A 800 21.88 -36.78 -2.55
C ASN A 800 21.91 -37.02 -1.04
N ASP A 801 21.76 -36.00 -0.19
CA ASP A 801 21.63 -36.24 1.26
C ASP A 801 20.25 -35.77 1.76
N PRO A 802 19.25 -36.67 1.82
CA PRO A 802 17.98 -36.34 2.45
C PRO A 802 18.20 -36.09 3.95
N PRO A 803 17.64 -35.01 4.53
CA PRO A 803 17.63 -34.82 5.97
C PRO A 803 16.94 -36.00 6.66
N PHE A 804 17.43 -36.37 7.84
CA PHE A 804 16.99 -37.56 8.56
C PHE A 804 15.45 -37.58 8.74
N PRO A 805 14.76 -38.71 8.49
CA PRO A 805 13.29 -38.80 8.52
C PRO A 805 12.63 -38.33 9.82
N SER A 806 13.38 -38.30 10.93
CA SER A 806 12.90 -37.77 12.22
C SER A 806 12.67 -36.26 12.23
N ASN A 807 13.24 -35.52 11.27
CA ASN A 807 13.11 -34.06 11.17
C ASN A 807 12.06 -33.63 10.15
N ARG A 808 11.35 -34.57 9.52
CA ARG A 808 10.35 -34.27 8.50
C ARG A 808 9.00 -34.85 8.89
N LEU A 809 7.97 -34.00 8.91
CA LEU A 809 6.60 -34.47 9.04
C LEU A 809 6.20 -35.24 7.76
N PRO A 810 5.24 -36.19 7.85
CA PRO A 810 4.66 -36.79 6.66
C PRO A 810 4.21 -35.70 5.66
N PRO A 811 4.41 -35.89 4.34
CA PRO A 811 4.21 -34.83 3.33
C PRO A 811 2.77 -34.28 3.26
N ARG A 812 1.79 -34.99 3.81
CA ARG A 812 0.40 -34.51 3.97
C ARG A 812 0.20 -33.57 5.17
N LEU A 813 1.05 -33.67 6.19
CA LEU A 813 1.01 -32.89 7.42
C LEU A 813 2.00 -31.72 7.38
N GLU A 814 3.06 -31.81 6.58
CA GLU A 814 4.04 -30.75 6.37
C GLU A 814 3.41 -29.38 6.02
N PRO A 815 2.49 -29.24 5.04
CA PRO A 815 1.83 -27.96 4.76
C PRO A 815 0.84 -27.51 5.85
N LEU A 816 0.28 -28.44 6.63
CA LEU A 816 -0.66 -28.12 7.72
C LEU A 816 0.04 -27.56 8.96
N TYR A 817 1.30 -27.96 9.21
CA TYR A 817 2.07 -27.55 10.40
C TYR A 817 3.26 -26.62 10.10
N SER A 818 3.67 -26.45 8.83
CA SER A 818 4.78 -25.56 8.43
C SER A 818 4.34 -24.12 8.08
N SER A 819 3.14 -23.71 8.47
CA SER A 819 2.50 -22.44 8.09
C SER A 819 3.10 -21.18 8.76
N SER A 820 4.30 -21.22 9.35
CA SER A 820 4.91 -20.00 9.91
C SER A 820 5.54 -19.17 8.80
N ALA A 821 5.19 -17.89 8.71
CA ALA A 821 5.84 -16.96 7.79
C ALA A 821 7.37 -16.93 8.05
N PRO A 822 8.21 -16.84 7.00
CA PRO A 822 9.67 -16.91 7.14
C PRO A 822 10.24 -15.77 7.99
N VAL A 823 9.59 -14.60 8.00
CA VAL A 823 10.01 -13.48 8.84
C VAL A 823 9.77 -13.76 10.33
N ASP A 824 8.68 -14.45 10.67
CA ASP A 824 8.36 -14.83 12.04
C ASP A 824 9.35 -15.87 12.59
N THR A 825 9.74 -16.86 11.78
CA THR A 825 10.73 -17.87 12.20
C THR A 825 12.10 -17.24 12.43
N ILE A 826 12.51 -16.33 11.54
CA ILE A 826 13.75 -15.57 11.68
C ILE A 826 13.73 -14.71 12.94
N SER A 827 12.65 -13.96 13.16
CA SER A 827 12.49 -13.12 14.34
C SER A 827 12.54 -13.96 15.63
N LYS A 828 11.85 -15.11 15.68
CA LYS A 828 11.92 -16.07 16.80
C LYS A 828 13.36 -16.49 17.09
N ASN A 829 14.09 -16.96 16.07
CA ASN A 829 15.47 -17.41 16.21
C ASN A 829 16.39 -16.29 16.75
N LEU A 830 16.17 -15.06 16.29
CA LEU A 830 16.96 -13.90 16.73
C LEU A 830 16.69 -13.56 18.21
N SER A 831 15.44 -13.62 18.67
CA SER A 831 15.12 -13.42 20.10
C SER A 831 15.75 -14.51 20.97
N TYR A 832 15.69 -15.77 20.52
CA TYR A 832 16.34 -16.86 21.24
C TYR A 832 17.85 -16.64 21.34
N HIS A 833 18.51 -16.30 20.24
CA HIS A 833 19.95 -16.04 20.23
C HIS A 833 20.35 -14.87 21.16
N THR A 834 19.52 -13.82 21.23
CA THR A 834 19.76 -12.63 22.07
C THR A 834 19.66 -12.94 23.56
N LEU A 835 18.72 -13.81 23.96
CA LEU A 835 18.45 -14.16 25.37
C LEU A 835 19.21 -15.39 25.87
N GLN A 836 19.56 -16.31 24.97
CA GLN A 836 20.27 -17.55 25.28
C GLN A 836 21.55 -17.35 26.12
N PRO A 837 22.46 -16.40 25.83
CA PRO A 837 23.66 -16.22 26.65
C PRO A 837 23.31 -15.79 28.09
N MET A 838 22.29 -14.96 28.27
CA MET A 838 21.83 -14.52 29.60
C MET A 838 21.19 -15.67 30.38
N ALA A 839 20.33 -16.46 29.72
CA ALA A 839 19.70 -17.63 30.34
C ALA A 839 20.74 -18.69 30.72
N LEU A 840 21.76 -18.90 29.89
CA LEU A 840 22.87 -19.79 30.19
C LEU A 840 23.71 -19.28 31.36
N GLN A 841 24.04 -17.98 31.42
CA GLN A 841 24.75 -17.40 32.56
C GLN A 841 23.95 -17.50 33.87
N ALA A 842 22.64 -17.25 33.83
CA ALA A 842 21.75 -17.40 34.98
C ALA A 842 21.67 -18.86 35.45
N ALA A 843 21.45 -19.80 34.52
CA ALA A 843 21.48 -21.23 34.82
C ALA A 843 22.85 -21.66 35.35
N ASP A 844 23.93 -21.08 34.84
CA ASP A 844 25.29 -21.37 35.28
C ASP A 844 25.55 -20.87 36.71
N LYS A 845 25.02 -19.71 37.10
CA LYS A 845 25.03 -19.20 38.48
C LYS A 845 24.22 -20.10 39.43
N LEU A 846 23.06 -20.60 38.98
CA LEU A 846 22.24 -21.53 39.77
C LEU A 846 22.85 -22.93 39.93
N THR A 847 23.61 -23.40 38.93
CA THR A 847 24.17 -24.78 38.89
C THR A 847 25.56 -24.88 39.55
N GLY A 848 26.12 -23.77 40.05
CA GLY A 848 27.41 -23.73 40.75
C GLY A 848 28.62 -23.43 39.84
N PRO A 849 29.82 -23.26 40.43
CA PRO A 849 30.99 -22.66 39.78
C PRO A 849 31.48 -23.44 38.55
N ASP A 850 31.82 -22.70 37.49
CA ASP A 850 32.21 -23.20 36.17
C ASP A 850 33.40 -24.16 36.14
N VAL A 851 34.21 -24.16 37.20
CA VAL A 851 35.33 -25.09 37.40
C VAL A 851 34.87 -26.56 37.42
N LEU A 852 33.60 -26.83 37.76
CA LEU A 852 33.06 -28.18 37.87
C LEU A 852 32.35 -28.68 36.59
N LYS A 853 32.19 -27.83 35.57
CA LYS A 853 31.45 -28.17 34.34
C LYS A 853 32.40 -28.60 33.22
N VAL A 854 32.72 -29.90 33.18
CA VAL A 854 33.58 -30.48 32.14
C VAL A 854 32.80 -30.71 30.84
N ARG A 855 32.90 -29.78 29.89
CA ARG A 855 32.60 -30.06 28.46
C ARG A 855 33.91 -30.33 27.72
N THR A 856 33.92 -31.31 26.82
CA THR A 856 35.11 -31.76 26.09
C THR A 856 35.67 -30.67 25.17
N PHE A 857 36.94 -30.29 25.38
CA PHE A 857 37.67 -29.25 24.62
C PHE A 857 37.63 -29.45 23.08
N SER A 858 37.52 -30.69 22.61
CA SER A 858 37.47 -31.03 21.18
C SER A 858 36.19 -30.56 20.47
N SER A 859 35.07 -30.46 21.19
CA SER A 859 33.81 -29.95 20.65
C SER A 859 33.88 -28.43 20.44
N ARG A 860 34.45 -27.69 21.40
CA ARG A 860 34.67 -26.24 21.32
C ARG A 860 35.53 -25.87 20.13
N MET A 861 36.63 -26.59 19.89
CA MET A 861 37.54 -26.30 18.79
C MET A 861 36.93 -26.58 17.41
N LYS A 862 36.14 -27.66 17.26
CA LYS A 862 35.43 -27.97 16.00
C LYS A 862 34.30 -26.97 15.70
N VAL A 863 33.56 -26.54 16.73
CA VAL A 863 32.51 -25.52 16.58
C VAL A 863 33.13 -24.15 16.28
N ALA A 864 34.22 -23.78 16.95
CA ALA A 864 34.98 -22.56 16.67
C ALA A 864 35.57 -22.56 15.24
N ALA A 865 36.13 -23.67 14.78
CA ALA A 865 36.64 -23.80 13.42
C ALA A 865 35.53 -23.71 12.35
N LYS A 866 34.38 -24.35 12.59
CA LYS A 866 33.22 -24.30 11.67
C LYS A 866 32.59 -22.90 11.62
N THR A 867 32.50 -22.22 12.76
CA THR A 867 32.01 -20.82 12.83
C THR A 867 33.00 -19.85 12.19
N ALA A 868 34.30 -20.00 12.42
CA ALA A 868 35.34 -19.22 11.75
C ALA A 868 35.34 -19.41 10.23
N ALA A 869 35.22 -20.66 9.74
CA ALA A 869 35.12 -20.94 8.31
C ALA A 869 33.83 -20.36 7.67
N LYS A 870 32.70 -20.40 8.40
CA LYS A 870 31.44 -19.77 7.95
C LYS A 870 31.55 -18.24 7.90
N LEU A 871 32.23 -17.62 8.87
CA LEU A 871 32.50 -16.18 8.89
C LEU A 871 33.46 -15.75 7.78
N GLU A 872 34.50 -16.54 7.49
CA GLU A 872 35.44 -16.27 6.40
C GLU A 872 34.75 -16.38 5.04
N ALA A 873 33.94 -17.43 4.81
CA ALA A 873 33.14 -17.58 3.59
C ALA A 873 32.11 -16.44 3.43
N ARG A 874 31.53 -15.96 4.53
CA ARG A 874 30.60 -14.83 4.57
C ARG A 874 31.30 -13.52 4.19
N SER A 875 32.50 -13.26 4.70
CA SER A 875 33.26 -12.02 4.42
C SER A 875 33.58 -11.82 2.92
N LYS A 876 33.74 -12.91 2.16
CA LYS A 876 34.04 -12.86 0.71
C LYS A 876 32.83 -12.51 -0.16
N ARG A 877 31.60 -12.65 0.36
CA ARG A 877 30.33 -12.39 -0.37
C ARG A 877 29.70 -11.03 -0.07
N ILE A 878 30.16 -10.34 0.98
CA ILE A 878 29.56 -9.10 1.47
C ILE A 878 30.06 -7.89 0.66
N PRO A 879 29.15 -6.99 0.21
CA PRO A 879 29.54 -5.69 -0.34
C PRO A 879 30.36 -4.86 0.64
N LYS A 880 31.41 -4.17 0.18
CA LYS A 880 32.29 -3.34 1.02
C LYS A 880 31.53 -2.27 1.81
N ASP A 881 30.49 -1.69 1.22
CA ASP A 881 29.67 -0.63 1.83
C ASP A 881 28.36 -1.15 2.45
N LEU A 882 28.27 -2.44 2.79
CA LEU A 882 27.04 -3.07 3.28
C LEU A 882 26.37 -2.30 4.42
N HIS A 883 27.13 -1.93 5.46
CA HIS A 883 26.59 -1.25 6.65
C HIS A 883 25.97 0.10 6.27
N LYS A 884 26.68 0.89 5.46
CA LYS A 884 26.19 2.17 4.95
C LYS A 884 24.92 1.98 4.14
N LEU A 885 24.93 0.98 3.24
CA LEU A 885 23.82 0.72 2.33
C LEU A 885 22.56 0.28 3.09
N LEU A 886 22.66 -0.72 3.97
CA LEU A 886 21.52 -1.18 4.76
C LEU A 886 21.00 -0.08 5.70
N ALA A 887 21.88 0.74 6.27
CA ALA A 887 21.50 1.86 7.13
C ALA A 887 20.76 2.95 6.36
N GLU A 888 21.37 3.51 5.31
CA GLU A 888 20.89 4.71 4.61
C GLU A 888 19.78 4.39 3.60
N ALA A 889 19.84 3.25 2.91
CA ALA A 889 18.88 2.93 1.85
C ALA A 889 17.63 2.19 2.34
N LEU A 890 17.70 1.53 3.51
CA LEU A 890 16.61 0.67 4.02
C LEU A 890 16.18 1.06 5.44
N TYR A 891 17.07 1.01 6.42
CA TYR A 891 16.69 1.16 7.82
C TYR A 891 16.20 2.56 8.18
N LEU A 892 17.02 3.59 7.95
CA LEU A 892 16.71 4.97 8.30
C LEU A 892 15.46 5.48 7.57
N PRO A 893 15.26 5.23 6.25
CA PRO A 893 14.03 5.62 5.57
C PRO A 893 12.78 4.91 6.13
N LEU A 894 12.88 3.61 6.46
CA LEU A 894 11.76 2.85 7.00
C LEU A 894 11.39 3.34 8.41
N CYS A 895 12.39 3.50 9.29
CA CYS A 895 12.20 3.90 10.67
C CYS A 895 11.70 5.35 10.79
N SER A 896 12.30 6.28 10.04
CA SER A 896 11.87 7.69 10.06
C SER A 896 10.45 7.87 9.52
N ARG A 897 10.08 7.22 8.41
CA ARG A 897 8.72 7.29 7.86
C ARG A 897 7.69 6.63 8.77
N LEU A 898 8.06 5.56 9.47
CA LEU A 898 7.20 4.97 10.50
C LEU A 898 7.02 5.94 11.68
N THR A 899 8.08 6.59 12.13
CA THR A 899 8.03 7.62 13.19
C THR A 899 7.12 8.79 12.78
N LEU A 900 7.22 9.26 11.54
CA LEU A 900 6.36 10.31 11.00
C LEU A 900 4.88 9.87 10.95
N LEU A 901 4.62 8.63 10.52
CA LEU A 901 3.27 8.07 10.51
C LEU A 901 2.70 8.05 11.94
N LEU A 902 3.46 7.55 12.91
CA LEU A 902 3.05 7.48 14.31
C LEU A 902 2.82 8.87 14.92
N THR A 903 3.70 9.82 14.65
CA THR A 903 3.58 11.21 15.13
C THR A 903 2.34 11.89 14.55
N SER A 904 2.06 11.65 13.26
CA SER A 904 0.89 12.23 12.58
C SER A 904 -0.45 11.75 13.13
N LEU A 905 -0.50 10.62 13.86
CA LEU A 905 -1.73 10.13 14.48
C LEU A 905 -2.27 11.06 15.56
N VAL A 906 -1.38 11.79 16.24
CA VAL A 906 -1.75 12.73 17.30
C VAL A 906 -2.53 13.91 16.72
N THR A 907 -2.18 14.35 15.51
CA THR A 907 -2.79 15.52 14.85
C THR A 907 -3.91 15.14 13.88
N SER A 908 -3.87 13.93 13.32
CA SER A 908 -4.73 13.49 12.22
C SER A 908 -5.47 12.20 12.60
N PRO A 909 -6.59 12.30 13.34
CA PRO A 909 -7.29 11.14 13.91
C PRO A 909 -7.85 10.18 12.85
N TYR A 910 -8.11 10.64 11.62
CA TYR A 910 -8.57 9.79 10.52
C TYR A 910 -7.50 8.78 10.05
N LEU A 911 -6.23 9.00 10.40
CA LEU A 911 -5.16 8.04 10.08
C LEU A 911 -5.19 6.81 10.98
N ALA A 912 -5.92 6.85 12.11
CA ALA A 912 -6.06 5.71 13.01
C ALA A 912 -6.69 4.48 12.31
N ASP A 913 -7.60 4.73 11.35
CA ASP A 913 -8.24 3.68 10.55
C ASP A 913 -7.43 3.27 9.30
N SER A 914 -6.19 3.77 9.18
CA SER A 914 -5.33 3.45 8.05
C SER A 914 -4.95 1.97 8.03
N THR A 915 -4.95 1.38 6.83
CA THR A 915 -4.47 0.01 6.62
C THR A 915 -3.01 -0.19 7.03
N LEU A 916 -2.22 0.89 7.05
CA LEU A 916 -0.81 0.88 7.50
C LEU A 916 -0.65 0.56 8.98
N LEU A 917 -1.66 0.86 9.81
CA LEU A 917 -1.64 0.63 11.26
C LEU A 917 -2.30 -0.69 11.65
N HIS A 918 -2.63 -1.53 10.67
CA HIS A 918 -3.11 -2.87 10.94
C HIS A 918 -2.08 -3.64 11.79
N PRO A 919 -2.47 -4.28 12.92
CA PRO A 919 -1.51 -4.86 13.87
C PRO A 919 -0.48 -5.80 13.27
N SER A 920 -0.89 -6.63 12.30
CA SER A 920 0.03 -7.55 11.60
C SER A 920 1.07 -6.84 10.74
N LEU A 921 0.75 -5.70 10.13
CA LEU A 921 1.70 -4.90 9.35
C LEU A 921 2.66 -4.14 10.27
N VAL A 922 2.17 -3.62 11.40
CA VAL A 922 3.03 -2.97 12.40
C VAL A 922 4.00 -3.99 12.98
N LYS A 923 3.52 -5.18 13.38
CA LYS A 923 4.37 -6.32 13.79
C LYS A 923 5.45 -6.61 12.75
N LEU A 924 5.06 -6.78 11.48
CA LEU A 924 5.99 -7.11 10.40
C LEU A 924 7.01 -5.97 10.15
N SER A 925 6.60 -4.71 10.28
CA SER A 925 7.51 -3.56 10.14
C SER A 925 8.56 -3.53 11.25
N LEU A 926 8.17 -3.79 12.50
CA LEU A 926 9.08 -3.89 13.64
C LEU A 926 10.03 -5.08 13.50
N GLN A 927 9.54 -6.24 13.08
CA GLN A 927 10.37 -7.42 12.78
C GLN A 927 11.36 -7.14 11.64
N THR A 928 10.94 -6.41 10.61
CA THR A 928 11.82 -6.00 9.52
C THR A 928 12.94 -5.09 10.03
N LEU A 929 12.65 -4.14 10.92
CA LEU A 929 13.66 -3.31 11.59
C LEU A 929 14.61 -4.15 12.44
N ILE A 930 14.10 -5.10 13.23
CA ILE A 930 14.93 -6.02 14.02
C ILE A 930 15.91 -6.81 13.13
N ILE A 931 15.42 -7.35 12.01
CA ILE A 931 16.25 -8.11 11.07
C ILE A 931 17.29 -7.21 10.40
N LEU A 932 16.90 -6.01 9.97
CA LEU A 932 17.82 -5.06 9.35
C LEU A 932 18.94 -4.64 10.32
N ILE A 933 18.61 -4.27 11.56
CA ILE A 933 19.62 -3.81 12.53
C ILE A 933 20.56 -4.94 12.94
N SER A 934 20.05 -6.16 13.10
CA SER A 934 20.88 -7.35 13.34
C SER A 934 21.76 -7.68 12.13
N ALA A 935 21.27 -7.44 10.91
CA ALA A 935 22.06 -7.64 9.70
C ALA A 935 23.17 -6.60 9.53
N ILE A 936 22.94 -5.37 9.99
CA ILE A 936 23.94 -4.30 10.08
C ILE A 936 24.99 -4.65 11.15
N GLY A 937 24.57 -5.13 12.32
CA GLY A 937 25.47 -5.56 13.39
C GLY A 937 26.18 -4.41 14.15
N PRO A 938 27.01 -4.74 15.15
CA PRO A 938 27.56 -3.77 16.11
C PRO A 938 28.70 -2.91 15.55
N ASN A 939 29.38 -3.35 14.49
CA ASN A 939 30.58 -2.68 13.95
C ASN A 939 30.26 -1.53 12.98
N ALA A 940 28.98 -1.18 12.81
CA ALA A 940 28.57 -0.13 11.88
C ALA A 940 28.83 1.27 12.44
N LEU A 941 29.49 2.13 11.64
CA LEU A 941 29.70 3.54 11.99
C LEU A 941 28.37 4.30 12.19
N GLN A 942 27.31 3.86 11.52
CA GLN A 942 25.97 4.43 11.58
C GLN A 942 25.18 4.02 12.84
N LEU A 943 25.70 3.11 13.69
CA LEU A 943 24.97 2.58 14.86
C LEU A 943 24.38 3.66 15.78
N PRO A 944 25.06 4.79 16.08
CA PRO A 944 24.48 5.87 16.88
C PRO A 944 23.24 6.49 16.23
N ALA A 945 23.25 6.70 14.91
CA ALA A 945 22.11 7.24 14.18
C ALA A 945 20.94 6.26 14.14
N LEU A 946 21.23 4.97 13.92
CA LEU A 946 20.23 3.89 13.95
C LEU A 946 19.57 3.78 15.32
N THR A 947 20.37 3.85 16.39
CA THR A 947 19.87 3.80 17.77
C THR A 947 18.97 4.99 18.08
N ASN A 948 19.41 6.20 17.72
CA ASN A 948 18.61 7.41 17.95
C ASN A 948 17.24 7.35 17.26
N GLU A 949 17.20 7.07 15.94
CA GLU A 949 15.93 7.03 15.20
C GLU A 949 14.98 5.96 15.75
N SER A 950 15.52 4.80 16.14
CA SER A 950 14.70 3.73 16.71
C SER A 950 14.15 4.08 18.08
N LEU A 951 14.91 4.80 18.91
CA LEU A 951 14.41 5.32 20.18
C LEU A 951 13.32 6.38 19.97
N LEU A 952 13.46 7.27 18.98
CA LEU A 952 12.39 8.23 18.64
C LEU A 952 11.12 7.51 18.19
N MET A 953 11.25 6.48 17.36
CA MET A 953 10.13 5.65 16.94
C MET A 953 9.48 4.92 18.13
N LEU A 954 10.28 4.31 19.01
CA LEU A 954 9.79 3.56 20.18
C LEU A 954 9.15 4.49 21.22
N THR A 955 9.75 5.66 21.45
CA THR A 955 9.20 6.67 22.37
C THR A 955 7.90 7.27 21.83
N THR A 956 7.74 7.47 20.52
CA THR A 956 6.42 7.85 19.97
C THR A 956 5.41 6.70 20.08
N LEU A 957 5.82 5.47 19.76
CA LEU A 957 4.94 4.30 19.78
C LEU A 957 4.39 3.97 21.18
N HIS A 958 5.21 4.03 22.23
CA HIS A 958 4.75 3.68 23.59
C HIS A 958 3.69 4.65 24.15
N THR A 959 3.65 5.90 23.64
CA THR A 959 2.64 6.90 24.02
C THR A 959 1.27 6.65 23.40
N LEU A 960 1.14 5.66 22.50
CA LEU A 960 -0.10 5.28 21.81
C LEU A 960 -0.64 3.96 22.39
N PRO A 961 -1.54 3.99 23.40
CA PRO A 961 -1.93 2.79 24.13
C PRO A 961 -2.62 1.74 23.26
N SER A 962 -3.34 2.17 22.22
CA SER A 962 -4.06 1.29 21.29
C SER A 962 -3.15 0.35 20.50
N LEU A 963 -1.90 0.76 20.23
CA LEU A 963 -0.90 -0.04 19.53
C LEU A 963 0.09 -0.68 20.51
N ALA A 964 0.53 0.06 21.52
CA ALA A 964 1.57 -0.40 22.44
C ALA A 964 1.14 -1.57 23.34
N HIS A 965 -0.16 -1.68 23.67
CA HIS A 965 -0.71 -2.76 24.49
C HIS A 965 -1.37 -3.88 23.66
N ASP A 966 -1.30 -3.80 22.34
CA ASP A 966 -1.78 -4.87 21.47
C ASP A 966 -0.88 -6.12 21.66
N PRO A 967 -1.46 -7.30 21.97
CA PRO A 967 -0.69 -8.51 22.20
C PRO A 967 0.17 -8.94 21.00
N ILE A 968 -0.20 -8.56 19.77
CA ILE A 968 0.55 -8.90 18.55
C ILE A 968 1.77 -7.97 18.37
N ILE A 969 1.66 -6.72 18.79
CA ILE A 969 2.66 -5.67 18.54
C ILE A 969 3.67 -5.57 19.70
N LEU A 970 3.23 -5.81 20.94
CA LEU A 970 4.06 -5.65 22.13
C LEU A 970 5.36 -6.48 22.12
N PRO A 971 5.37 -7.79 21.79
CA PRO A 971 6.62 -8.57 21.78
C PRO A 971 7.66 -8.03 20.78
N PRO A 972 7.31 -7.70 19.52
CA PRO A 972 8.23 -7.00 18.62
C PRO A 972 8.79 -5.67 19.15
N ILE A 973 8.01 -4.87 19.87
CA ILE A 973 8.49 -3.63 20.50
C ILE A 973 9.60 -3.95 21.51
N LEU A 974 9.31 -4.88 22.43
CA LEU A 974 10.25 -5.29 23.47
C LEU A 974 11.50 -5.94 22.86
N HIS A 975 11.33 -6.76 21.83
CA HIS A 975 12.43 -7.35 21.09
C HIS A 975 13.34 -6.27 20.50
N LEU A 976 12.78 -5.25 19.83
CA LEU A 976 13.59 -4.17 19.26
C LEU A 976 14.35 -3.38 20.34
N ILE A 977 13.74 -3.11 21.49
CA ILE A 977 14.44 -2.48 22.63
C ILE A 977 15.62 -3.35 23.08
N LEU A 978 15.40 -4.65 23.24
CA LEU A 978 16.43 -5.58 23.68
C LEU A 978 17.58 -5.70 22.69
N THR A 979 17.30 -5.75 21.38
CA THR A 979 18.35 -5.84 20.34
C THR A 979 19.14 -4.55 20.23
N LEU A 980 18.52 -3.39 20.42
CA LEU A 980 19.24 -2.11 20.48
C LEU A 980 20.22 -2.07 21.66
N LEU A 981 19.80 -2.54 22.84
CA LEU A 981 20.68 -2.66 24.00
C LEU A 981 21.84 -3.62 23.71
N ASP A 982 21.54 -4.80 23.16
CA ASP A 982 22.56 -5.82 22.89
C ASP A 982 23.62 -5.34 21.90
N LEU A 983 23.20 -4.78 20.77
CA LEU A 983 24.11 -4.32 19.73
C LEU A 983 25.02 -3.18 20.22
N ASN A 984 24.49 -2.28 21.06
CA ASN A 984 25.31 -1.21 21.64
C ASN A 984 26.26 -1.71 22.73
N ILE A 985 25.92 -2.79 23.45
CA ILE A 985 26.84 -3.47 24.37
C ILE A 985 27.96 -4.17 23.59
N GLU A 986 27.60 -4.92 22.54
CA GLU A 986 28.56 -5.62 21.67
C GLU A 986 29.50 -4.67 20.91
N ALA A 987 29.05 -3.48 20.55
CA ALA A 987 29.86 -2.46 19.87
C ALA A 987 30.99 -1.88 20.76
N GLY A 988 30.96 -2.15 22.06
CA GLY A 988 32.05 -1.89 22.99
C GLY A 988 31.82 -0.73 23.97
N GLN A 989 32.89 -0.33 24.65
CA GLN A 989 32.79 0.57 25.81
C GLN A 989 32.27 1.96 25.45
N THR A 990 32.67 2.50 24.30
CA THR A 990 32.27 3.85 23.88
C THR A 990 30.79 3.95 23.53
N SER A 991 30.18 2.89 23.01
CA SER A 991 28.74 2.83 22.73
C SER A 991 27.93 2.64 24.02
N GLU A 992 28.41 1.83 24.97
CA GLU A 992 27.79 1.71 26.30
C GLU A 992 27.76 3.06 27.04
N GLU A 993 28.82 3.86 26.94
CA GLU A 993 28.85 5.21 27.53
C GLU A 993 27.83 6.14 26.86
N ARG A 994 27.69 6.08 25.53
CA ARG A 994 26.67 6.85 24.78
C ARG A 994 25.25 6.43 25.14
N LEU A 995 25.00 5.14 25.40
CA LEU A 995 23.69 4.67 25.88
C LEU A 995 23.25 5.39 27.15
N VAL A 996 24.17 5.60 28.09
CA VAL A 996 23.87 6.24 29.38
C VAL A 996 23.87 7.76 29.28
N THR A 997 24.75 8.34 28.46
CA THR A 997 24.92 9.79 28.34
C THR A 997 23.96 10.43 27.34
N ASP A 998 24.09 10.08 26.05
CA ASP A 998 23.30 10.68 24.96
C ASP A 998 21.86 10.14 24.92
N PHE A 999 21.68 8.83 25.13
CA PHE A 999 20.39 8.15 25.00
C PHE A 999 19.70 7.83 26.33
N GLY A 1000 20.35 8.15 27.46
CA GLY A 1000 19.92 7.77 28.80
C GLY A 1000 18.47 8.11 29.14
N PRO A 1001 17.98 9.34 28.87
CA PRO A 1001 16.59 9.72 29.16
C PRO A 1001 15.56 8.88 28.39
N MET A 1002 15.79 8.63 27.09
CA MET A 1002 14.87 7.87 26.25
C MET A 1002 14.84 6.39 26.65
N PHE A 1003 16.00 5.80 26.93
CA PHE A 1003 16.04 4.42 27.43
C PHE A 1003 15.43 4.30 28.82
N ALA A 1004 15.69 5.23 29.74
CA ALA A 1004 15.09 5.21 31.07
C ALA A 1004 13.56 5.32 31.01
N GLU A 1005 13.02 6.16 30.12
CA GLU A 1005 11.58 6.26 29.85
C GLU A 1005 11.01 4.93 29.35
N LEU A 1006 11.63 4.31 28.33
CA LEU A 1006 11.19 3.03 27.79
C LEU A 1006 11.33 1.87 28.80
N VAL A 1007 12.43 1.80 29.54
CA VAL A 1007 12.65 0.77 30.57
C VAL A 1007 11.66 0.94 31.71
N SER A 1008 11.38 2.16 32.15
CA SER A 1008 10.35 2.45 33.15
C SER A 1008 8.96 2.02 32.65
N TRP A 1009 8.62 2.35 31.40
CA TRP A 1009 7.38 1.89 30.77
C TRP A 1009 7.29 0.35 30.74
N THR A 1010 8.33 -0.34 30.28
CA THR A 1010 8.33 -1.83 30.23
C THR A 1010 8.16 -2.46 31.62
N SER A 1011 8.75 -1.86 32.66
CA SER A 1011 8.57 -2.32 34.04
C SER A 1011 7.12 -2.20 34.51
N SER A 1012 6.42 -1.14 34.09
CA SER A 1012 5.04 -0.87 34.49
C SER A 1012 4.01 -1.83 33.87
N LEU A 1013 4.36 -2.50 32.77
CA LEU A 1013 3.49 -3.47 32.09
C LEU A 1013 3.15 -4.67 32.99
N GLY A 1014 4.08 -5.11 33.86
CA GLY A 1014 3.87 -6.22 34.78
C GLY A 1014 2.91 -5.91 35.95
N ASP A 1015 2.71 -4.63 36.26
CA ASP A 1015 1.93 -4.18 37.42
C ASP A 1015 0.55 -3.62 37.05
N ARG A 1016 0.41 -3.00 35.87
CA ARG A 1016 -0.75 -2.14 35.55
C ARG A 1016 -1.74 -2.68 34.53
N VAL A 1017 -1.42 -3.74 33.77
CA VAL A 1017 -2.23 -4.12 32.60
C VAL A 1017 -2.47 -5.63 32.54
N SER A 1018 -3.75 -6.02 32.47
CA SER A 1018 -4.19 -7.39 32.19
C SER A 1018 -4.03 -7.72 30.70
N ILE A 1019 -2.80 -7.69 30.18
CA ILE A 1019 -2.53 -8.11 28.80
C ILE A 1019 -2.57 -9.64 28.79
N PRO A 1020 -3.41 -10.27 27.94
CA PRO A 1020 -3.42 -11.73 27.83
C PRO A 1020 -2.01 -12.22 27.50
N GLU A 1021 -1.49 -13.12 28.34
CA GLU A 1021 -0.34 -13.93 27.95
C GLU A 1021 -0.82 -14.85 26.83
N VAL A 1022 -0.50 -14.47 25.59
CA VAL A 1022 -0.63 -15.40 24.47
C VAL A 1022 0.50 -16.40 24.68
N ASP A 1023 0.18 -17.55 25.27
CA ASP A 1023 1.06 -18.73 25.24
C ASP A 1023 1.58 -18.90 23.82
N GLY A 1024 2.86 -19.26 23.67
CA GLY A 1024 3.60 -19.22 22.40
C GLY A 1024 2.94 -20.05 21.29
N ASP A 1025 1.88 -19.51 20.71
CA ASP A 1025 1.05 -20.17 19.73
C ASP A 1025 1.80 -20.11 18.40
N PRO A 1026 2.25 -21.26 17.86
CA PRO A 1026 3.03 -21.30 16.63
C PRO A 1026 2.30 -20.61 15.46
N GLU A 1027 0.97 -20.65 15.46
CA GLU A 1027 0.08 -20.09 14.43
C GLU A 1027 0.08 -18.55 14.38
N LEU A 1028 0.34 -17.86 15.50
CA LEU A 1028 0.36 -16.40 15.58
C LEU A 1028 1.75 -15.78 15.35
N GLY A 1029 2.79 -16.62 15.14
CA GLY A 1029 4.14 -16.15 14.85
C GLY A 1029 4.78 -15.34 15.98
N MET A 1030 4.34 -15.53 17.24
CA MET A 1030 4.78 -14.76 18.42
C MET A 1030 6.20 -15.16 18.84
N SER A 1031 7.10 -14.18 19.01
CA SER A 1031 8.55 -14.42 19.06
C SER A 1031 9.09 -14.99 20.38
N MET A 1032 8.40 -14.79 21.50
CA MET A 1032 8.65 -15.31 22.86
C MET A 1032 7.62 -14.66 23.81
N PRO A 1033 7.33 -15.21 25.00
CA PRO A 1033 6.44 -14.55 25.97
C PRO A 1033 6.98 -13.16 26.33
N TRP A 1034 6.13 -12.14 26.24
CA TRP A 1034 6.52 -10.75 26.52
C TRP A 1034 7.13 -10.55 27.93
N PRO A 1035 6.75 -11.28 29.01
CA PRO A 1035 7.38 -11.10 30.32
C PRO A 1035 8.87 -11.44 30.33
N VAL A 1036 9.28 -12.44 29.54
CA VAL A 1036 10.69 -12.84 29.40
C VAL A 1036 11.51 -11.74 28.74
N LEU A 1037 10.94 -11.08 27.73
CA LEU A 1037 11.58 -9.94 27.07
C LEU A 1037 11.74 -8.75 28.03
N VAL A 1038 10.73 -8.47 28.86
CA VAL A 1038 10.82 -7.42 29.90
C VAL A 1038 11.94 -7.70 30.88
N ALA A 1039 12.04 -8.93 31.39
CA ALA A 1039 13.13 -9.32 32.30
C ALA A 1039 14.51 -9.15 31.64
N GLY A 1040 14.67 -9.59 30.39
CA GLY A 1040 15.90 -9.43 29.63
C GLY A 1040 16.33 -7.95 29.46
N ILE A 1041 15.37 -7.06 29.17
CA ILE A 1041 15.64 -5.61 29.04
C ILE A 1041 16.13 -5.03 30.37
N GLN A 1042 15.48 -5.38 31.48
CA GLN A 1042 15.84 -4.86 32.80
C GLN A 1042 17.24 -5.30 33.23
N VAL A 1043 17.57 -6.58 33.06
CA VAL A 1043 18.88 -7.12 33.42
C VAL A 1043 19.98 -6.45 32.60
N LYS A 1044 19.84 -6.34 31.26
CA LYS A 1044 20.85 -5.68 30.42
C LYS A 1044 21.00 -4.19 30.74
N TRP A 1045 19.90 -3.48 31.00
CA TRP A 1045 19.97 -2.06 31.37
C TRP A 1045 20.71 -1.84 32.70
N GLN A 1046 20.43 -2.68 33.71
CA GLN A 1046 21.14 -2.64 34.98
C GLN A 1046 22.63 -2.97 34.84
N GLU A 1047 22.98 -3.95 34.01
CA GLU A 1047 24.36 -4.31 33.71
C GLU A 1047 25.13 -3.12 33.10
N VAL A 1048 24.55 -2.44 32.12
CA VAL A 1048 25.13 -1.23 31.50
C VAL A 1048 25.33 -0.13 32.54
N GLY A 1049 24.31 0.13 33.37
CA GLY A 1049 24.40 1.11 34.45
C GLY A 1049 25.53 0.81 35.45
N ARG A 1050 25.65 -0.46 35.88
CA ARG A 1050 26.72 -0.91 36.79
C ARG A 1050 28.11 -0.78 36.17
N LYS A 1051 28.28 -1.21 34.91
CA LYS A 1051 29.54 -1.07 34.17
C LYS A 1051 29.96 0.40 34.06
N PHE A 1052 29.02 1.28 33.72
CA PHE A 1052 29.28 2.72 33.60
C PHE A 1052 29.63 3.36 34.95
N GLN A 1053 28.89 3.04 36.02
CA GLN A 1053 29.17 3.55 37.36
C GLN A 1053 30.53 3.08 37.89
N GLY A 1054 30.87 1.80 37.69
CA GLY A 1054 32.19 1.26 38.04
C GLY A 1054 33.34 2.00 37.34
N ARG A 1055 33.16 2.34 36.05
CA ARG A 1055 34.12 3.15 35.28
C ARG A 1055 34.26 4.57 35.82
N MET A 1056 33.15 5.25 36.10
CA MET A 1056 33.15 6.60 36.66
C MET A 1056 33.83 6.67 38.04
N LEU A 1057 33.78 5.58 38.81
CA LEU A 1057 34.45 5.45 40.11
C LEU A 1057 35.91 4.96 40.00
N GLY A 1058 36.46 4.77 38.79
CA GLY A 1058 37.85 4.35 38.57
C GLY A 1058 38.13 2.88 38.90
N LEU A 1059 37.10 2.05 39.03
CA LEU A 1059 37.21 0.62 39.34
C LEU A 1059 37.26 -0.18 38.03
N MET A 1060 38.45 -0.39 37.47
CA MET A 1060 38.61 -1.25 36.30
C MET A 1060 38.55 -2.74 36.69
N ALA A 1061 37.46 -3.40 36.26
CA ALA A 1061 37.39 -4.79 35.76
C ALA A 1061 37.85 -5.99 36.63
N GLY A 1062 38.01 -5.88 37.95
CA GLY A 1062 38.62 -6.95 38.76
C GLY A 1062 37.79 -7.63 39.85
N THR A 1063 36.64 -7.11 40.27
CA THR A 1063 35.96 -7.64 41.47
C THR A 1063 34.47 -7.78 41.25
N ASP A 1064 33.99 -9.02 41.38
CA ASP A 1064 32.59 -9.41 41.43
C ASP A 1064 31.83 -8.49 42.40
N PHE A 1065 30.94 -7.68 41.84
CA PHE A 1065 29.97 -6.88 42.58
C PHE A 1065 28.68 -7.68 42.85
N ASP A 1066 28.78 -9.01 42.97
CA ASP A 1066 27.65 -9.91 43.24
C ASP A 1066 27.30 -9.99 44.75
N SER A 1067 27.92 -9.14 45.59
CA SER A 1067 27.68 -9.10 47.04
C SER A 1067 27.23 -7.73 47.56
N PHE A 1068 26.30 -7.06 46.86
CA PHE A 1068 25.51 -5.95 47.43
C PHE A 1068 24.08 -5.92 46.94
#